data_AF-A0A0D0ILH2-F1
#
_entry.id   AF-A0A0D0ILH2-F1
#
_cell.length_a   1.000
_cell.length_b   1.000
_cell.length_c   1.000
_cell.angle_alpha   90.00
_cell.angle_beta   90.00
_cell.angle_gamma   90.00
#
_symmetry.space_group_name_H-M   'P 1'
#
loop_
_entity.id
_entity.type
_entity.pdbx_description
1 polymer ?
#
loop_
_entity_poly.entity_id
_entity_poly.type
_entity_poly.pdbx_seq_one_letter_code
_entity_poly.pdbx_strand_id
1 'polypeptide(L)'
;MKPRWVPGLRGVAEWVGGDTPLTLDRPAREDFPGSSPTVYGPVPARDAAVLQRLGEVPVLLSTPTWEDMRIDPADLLDRLARYSAGGFAASEADLFLALLRTDLTRVTGEHLAAFAELLVPVLTQAGTAMPTPAGPAIARYVADPLVPPARVLDRTRHWWAPTPLKLPESLTEFPPRLKLDTPYSGLELGALAAGGVAGGAEGGSDAGAELALEIAHSDDAGLGLQLRQLARSATPLSPGLAMNLIGAQRGFHERAVHDGALAITEAWERGILLPGVADTRLLDWRETPGKLAALAAACVALAEDGMLAVVWPLLDDLVRVSLASTRRLAGTAELVEAIGELLPAVTDAVGRGVAPGSARALPGTRALAAAGGSSRAVQLARAVVGALPDEAAARAAEGATAGGATSGEAAAEAAPGAAAPGAPPQAEAATAALPGAALPDAALLDMVLPDAEFAHFWPDGRGTAPAVDDGATVRASWHDPKASTRLLEIELEFAPERLADPAAGPRRFRTRTSWFYDLEREGQCGMSEIHTADDAADPVADAWLRWDVEAGGVRVAEHRNWRDAKNGPLRHDGQVPPLTVGMLAVLIGSLNHDNAHGYTLLAAVRNDLFGAAGVRLAVARLLESTDYSPVKLAGIIEAEPDAIATLWPALVESIRVATSASAPPRWLNRVLDAALLRAQVLRAAAERGLIPADAAAWPGLADLAGRKGSQAALRKARELRVALGVRE
;
A
#
# COMPACT_ATOMS: atom_id res chain seq x y z
N MET A 1 -28.44 7.22 -3.28
CA MET A 1 -27.98 6.15 -2.37
C MET A 1 -28.03 4.83 -3.11
N LYS A 2 -26.90 4.21 -3.46
CA LYS A 2 -26.91 2.85 -4.02
C LYS A 2 -27.20 1.87 -2.87
N PRO A 3 -28.13 0.89 -3.05
CA PRO A 3 -28.28 -0.19 -2.08
C PRO A 3 -26.94 -0.93 -1.99
N ARG A 4 -26.36 -1.00 -0.78
CA ARG A 4 -25.05 -1.63 -0.58
C ARG A 4 -25.25 -3.08 -0.18
N TRP A 5 -24.66 -3.93 -1.00
CA TRP A 5 -24.66 -5.38 -0.98
C TRP A 5 -23.95 -5.92 0.26
N VAL A 6 -24.56 -6.90 0.91
CA VAL A 6 -23.91 -7.75 1.91
C VAL A 6 -23.30 -8.94 1.16
N PRO A 7 -21.99 -9.24 1.32
CA PRO A 7 -21.40 -10.47 0.79
C PRO A 7 -22.22 -11.71 1.19
N GLY A 8 -22.54 -12.61 0.26
CA GLY A 8 -23.47 -13.74 0.45
C GLY A 8 -24.96 -13.43 0.20
N LEU A 9 -25.38 -12.16 0.19
CA LEU A 9 -26.70 -11.72 -0.32
C LEU A 9 -26.60 -11.06 -1.70
N ARG A 10 -25.39 -11.04 -2.26
CA ARG A 10 -25.11 -10.52 -3.60
C ARG A 10 -25.79 -11.41 -4.63
N GLY A 11 -26.64 -10.85 -5.48
CA GLY A 11 -27.40 -11.64 -6.46
C GLY A 11 -28.77 -12.11 -5.97
N VAL A 12 -29.14 -11.94 -4.68
CA VAL A 12 -30.46 -12.39 -4.17
C VAL A 12 -31.58 -11.54 -4.76
N ALA A 13 -31.37 -10.22 -4.89
CA ALA A 13 -32.36 -9.34 -5.49
C ALA A 13 -32.60 -9.71 -6.96
N GLU A 14 -31.52 -10.00 -7.69
CA GLU A 14 -31.56 -10.46 -9.08
C GLU A 14 -32.26 -11.82 -9.17
N TRP A 15 -31.89 -12.78 -8.32
CA TRP A 15 -32.54 -14.10 -8.28
C TRP A 15 -34.03 -14.00 -7.98
N VAL A 16 -34.45 -13.21 -6.98
CA VAL A 16 -35.87 -12.95 -6.68
C VAL A 16 -36.58 -12.26 -7.86
N GLY A 17 -35.87 -11.38 -8.57
CA GLY A 17 -36.36 -10.69 -9.77
C GLY A 17 -36.42 -11.57 -11.02
N GLY A 18 -35.80 -12.76 -11.01
CA GLY A 18 -35.59 -13.59 -12.20
C GLY A 18 -34.50 -13.06 -13.14
N ASP A 19 -33.69 -12.11 -12.68
CA ASP A 19 -32.57 -11.52 -13.42
C ASP A 19 -31.30 -12.36 -13.27
N THR A 20 -30.41 -12.25 -14.27
CA THR A 20 -29.09 -12.87 -14.25
C THR A 20 -28.20 -12.25 -13.15
N PRO A 21 -27.62 -13.06 -12.24
CA PRO A 21 -26.72 -12.55 -11.21
C PRO A 21 -25.56 -11.72 -11.77
N LEU A 22 -25.29 -10.54 -11.20
CA LEU A 22 -24.27 -9.61 -11.68
C LEU A 22 -22.83 -10.17 -11.61
N THR A 23 -22.59 -11.17 -10.77
CA THR A 23 -21.31 -11.84 -10.56
C THR A 23 -21.11 -13.10 -11.40
N LEU A 24 -21.96 -13.34 -12.40
CA LEU A 24 -21.71 -14.39 -13.38
C LEU A 24 -20.62 -14.00 -14.35
N ASP A 25 -19.80 -14.98 -14.72
CA ASP A 25 -18.82 -14.83 -15.78
C ASP A 25 -19.52 -14.39 -17.06
N ARG A 26 -18.87 -13.49 -17.77
CA ARG A 26 -19.38 -12.95 -19.03
C ARG A 26 -18.34 -13.14 -20.12
N PRO A 27 -18.75 -13.62 -21.30
CA PRO A 27 -17.86 -13.61 -22.45
C PRO A 27 -17.41 -12.18 -22.75
N ALA A 28 -16.37 -12.06 -23.55
CA ALA A 28 -16.03 -10.79 -24.15
C ALA A 28 -17.28 -10.23 -24.86
N ARG A 29 -17.59 -8.97 -24.58
CA ARG A 29 -18.67 -8.26 -25.27
C ARG A 29 -18.31 -8.09 -26.74
N GLU A 30 -19.06 -8.77 -27.62
CA GLU A 30 -18.89 -8.68 -29.08
C GLU A 30 -19.08 -7.24 -29.59
N ASP A 31 -19.97 -6.49 -28.94
CA ASP A 31 -20.26 -5.09 -29.25
C ASP A 31 -19.19 -4.11 -28.74
N PHE A 32 -18.29 -4.58 -27.87
CA PHE A 32 -17.23 -3.80 -27.28
C PHE A 32 -15.86 -4.37 -27.63
N PRO A 33 -15.28 -3.96 -28.77
CA PRO A 33 -14.12 -3.10 -28.76
C PRO A 33 -12.98 -3.30 -27.76
N GLY A 34 -12.69 -4.48 -27.21
CA GLY A 34 -11.47 -4.78 -26.42
C GLY A 34 -11.80 -5.48 -25.13
N SER A 35 -13.09 -5.82 -24.98
CA SER A 35 -13.59 -6.62 -23.89
C SER A 35 -12.81 -7.91 -23.84
N SER A 36 -12.10 -8.12 -22.73
CA SER A 36 -11.79 -9.46 -22.28
C SER A 36 -13.05 -10.09 -21.67
N PRO A 37 -13.08 -11.43 -21.57
CA PRO A 37 -14.05 -12.10 -20.71
C PRO A 37 -13.95 -11.56 -19.28
N THR A 38 -15.09 -11.30 -18.66
CA THR A 38 -15.13 -10.99 -17.22
C THR A 38 -15.20 -12.31 -16.49
N VAL A 39 -14.10 -12.71 -15.84
CA VAL A 39 -14.03 -13.89 -14.99
C VAL A 39 -13.91 -13.42 -13.54
N TYR A 40 -14.82 -13.88 -12.69
CA TYR A 40 -14.83 -13.52 -11.28
C TYR A 40 -13.95 -14.46 -10.44
N GLY A 41 -13.46 -13.92 -9.32
CA GLY A 41 -12.68 -14.66 -8.32
C GLY A 41 -13.49 -15.76 -7.62
N PRO A 42 -12.83 -16.59 -6.78
CA PRO A 42 -13.42 -17.83 -6.27
C PRO A 42 -14.75 -17.63 -5.53
N VAL A 43 -14.83 -16.66 -4.62
CA VAL A 43 -16.03 -16.44 -3.79
C VAL A 43 -17.20 -15.87 -4.61
N PRO A 44 -17.04 -14.77 -5.38
CA PRO A 44 -18.16 -14.25 -6.19
C PRO A 44 -18.63 -15.22 -7.28
N ALA A 45 -17.71 -15.99 -7.88
CA ALA A 45 -18.06 -16.99 -8.89
C ALA A 45 -18.86 -18.13 -8.27
N ARG A 46 -18.48 -18.60 -7.07
CA ARG A 46 -19.24 -19.61 -6.34
C ARG A 46 -20.64 -19.10 -6.00
N ASP A 47 -20.77 -17.89 -5.46
CA ASP A 47 -22.09 -17.33 -5.10
C ASP A 47 -23.02 -17.22 -6.31
N ALA A 48 -22.48 -16.79 -7.46
CA ALA A 48 -23.24 -16.72 -8.70
C ALA A 48 -23.70 -18.11 -9.18
N ALA A 49 -22.82 -19.11 -9.13
CA ALA A 49 -23.14 -20.47 -9.55
C ALA A 49 -24.18 -21.15 -8.63
N VAL A 50 -24.14 -20.86 -7.33
CA VAL A 50 -25.14 -21.33 -6.36
C VAL A 50 -26.50 -20.73 -6.66
N LEU A 51 -26.57 -19.43 -6.95
CA LEU A 51 -27.83 -18.76 -7.27
C LEU A 51 -28.44 -19.26 -8.59
N GLN A 52 -27.64 -19.58 -9.60
CA GLN A 52 -28.13 -20.17 -10.85
C GLN A 52 -28.82 -21.52 -10.64
N ARG A 53 -28.41 -22.27 -9.62
CA ARG A 53 -28.82 -23.66 -9.39
C ARG A 53 -29.45 -23.86 -8.00
N LEU A 54 -30.02 -22.79 -7.45
CA LEU A 54 -30.52 -22.79 -6.08
C LEU A 54 -31.68 -23.79 -5.96
N GLY A 55 -31.52 -24.78 -5.08
CA GLY A 55 -32.47 -25.87 -4.91
C GLY A 55 -32.26 -27.08 -5.83
N GLU A 56 -31.30 -27.04 -6.76
CA GLU A 56 -31.00 -28.17 -7.66
C GLU A 56 -29.92 -29.12 -7.12
N VAL A 57 -28.99 -28.59 -6.31
CA VAL A 57 -27.83 -29.35 -5.82
C VAL A 57 -28.08 -29.87 -4.39
N PRO A 58 -27.60 -31.08 -4.04
CA PRO A 58 -27.93 -31.72 -2.76
C PRO A 58 -27.26 -31.03 -1.56
N VAL A 59 -26.08 -30.44 -1.77
CA VAL A 59 -25.26 -29.76 -0.76
C VAL A 59 -24.16 -28.98 -1.49
N LEU A 60 -23.60 -27.92 -0.90
CA LEU A 60 -22.46 -27.21 -1.49
C LEU A 60 -21.14 -27.87 -1.08
N LEU A 61 -20.30 -28.18 -2.06
CA LEU A 61 -18.98 -28.78 -1.84
C LEU A 61 -18.08 -27.85 -1.02
N SER A 62 -18.15 -26.54 -1.28
CA SER A 62 -17.33 -25.52 -0.59
C SER A 62 -17.78 -25.17 0.83
N THR A 63 -18.81 -25.83 1.38
CA THR A 63 -19.32 -25.53 2.74
C THR A 63 -18.21 -25.74 3.77
N PRO A 64 -17.81 -24.74 4.56
CA PRO A 64 -16.79 -24.95 5.59
C PRO A 64 -17.19 -26.03 6.59
N THR A 65 -16.22 -26.83 7.04
CA THR A 65 -16.38 -27.69 8.22
C THR A 65 -16.16 -26.88 9.50
N TRP A 66 -15.22 -25.93 9.48
CA TRP A 66 -14.88 -25.08 10.61
C TRP A 66 -15.09 -23.59 10.32
N GLU A 67 -15.13 -22.78 11.38
CA GLU A 67 -15.35 -21.33 11.29
C GLU A 67 -14.23 -20.56 10.57
N ASP A 68 -13.05 -21.15 10.44
CA ASP A 68 -11.88 -20.59 9.72
C ASP A 68 -11.94 -20.82 8.20
N MET A 69 -13.07 -21.34 7.69
CA MET A 69 -13.33 -21.70 6.29
C MET A 69 -12.70 -23.02 5.82
N ARG A 70 -11.93 -23.74 6.65
CA ARG A 70 -11.36 -25.05 6.25
C ARG A 70 -12.46 -26.10 6.08
N ILE A 71 -12.17 -27.08 5.23
CA ILE A 71 -13.01 -28.25 4.95
C ILE A 71 -12.23 -29.51 5.34
N ASP A 72 -12.85 -30.39 6.11
CA ASP A 72 -12.31 -31.72 6.36
C ASP A 72 -12.44 -32.56 5.07
N PRO A 73 -11.37 -33.25 4.61
CA PRO A 73 -11.46 -34.10 3.43
C PRO A 73 -12.55 -35.18 3.55
N ALA A 74 -12.86 -35.68 4.75
CA ALA A 74 -13.95 -36.63 4.95
C ALA A 74 -15.32 -36.00 4.66
N ASP A 75 -15.55 -34.76 5.09
CA ASP A 75 -16.79 -34.03 4.81
C ASP A 75 -16.94 -33.73 3.31
N LEU A 76 -15.84 -33.38 2.63
CA LEU A 76 -15.85 -33.17 1.19
C LEU A 76 -16.18 -34.48 0.44
N LEU A 77 -15.61 -35.60 0.89
CA LEU A 77 -15.88 -36.94 0.34
C LEU A 77 -17.35 -37.32 0.51
N ASP A 78 -17.91 -37.15 1.71
CA ASP A 78 -19.33 -37.42 2.01
C ASP A 78 -20.28 -36.61 1.14
N ARG A 79 -19.96 -35.32 0.91
CA ARG A 79 -20.74 -34.46 0.03
C ARG A 79 -20.67 -34.96 -1.42
N LEU A 80 -19.47 -35.30 -1.89
CA LEU A 80 -19.28 -35.79 -3.25
C LEU A 80 -19.99 -37.14 -3.49
N ALA A 81 -20.00 -38.02 -2.50
CA ALA A 81 -20.75 -39.27 -2.56
C ALA A 81 -22.27 -39.04 -2.75
N ARG A 82 -22.85 -37.99 -2.14
CA ARG A 82 -24.26 -37.61 -2.37
C ARG A 82 -24.53 -37.15 -3.79
N TYR A 83 -23.59 -36.43 -4.40
CA TYR A 83 -23.69 -36.07 -5.82
C TYR A 83 -23.69 -37.32 -6.70
N SER A 84 -22.76 -38.25 -6.46
CA SER A 84 -22.67 -39.51 -7.22
C SER A 84 -23.95 -40.35 -7.07
N ALA A 85 -24.43 -40.56 -5.84
CA ALA A 85 -25.62 -41.35 -5.57
C ALA A 85 -26.90 -40.76 -6.18
N GLY A 86 -27.00 -39.42 -6.24
CA GLY A 86 -28.14 -38.72 -6.83
C GLY A 86 -28.03 -38.43 -8.32
N GLY A 87 -26.91 -38.77 -8.97
CA GLY A 87 -26.65 -38.44 -10.37
C GLY A 87 -26.55 -36.95 -10.66
N PHE A 88 -26.16 -36.13 -9.68
CA PHE A 88 -26.02 -34.69 -9.81
C PHE A 88 -24.66 -34.30 -10.42
N ALA A 89 -24.61 -33.18 -11.12
CA ALA A 89 -23.37 -32.55 -11.55
C ALA A 89 -22.93 -31.41 -10.61
N ALA A 90 -21.65 -31.36 -10.26
CA ALA A 90 -21.04 -30.28 -9.49
C ALA A 90 -20.87 -29.01 -10.33
N SER A 91 -20.88 -27.84 -9.67
CA SER A 91 -20.44 -26.60 -10.31
C SER A 91 -18.92 -26.48 -10.18
N GLU A 92 -18.24 -26.03 -11.24
CA GLU A 92 -16.80 -25.80 -11.17
C GLU A 92 -16.42 -24.77 -10.11
N ALA A 93 -17.21 -23.70 -9.92
CA ALA A 93 -16.83 -22.62 -9.01
C ALA A 93 -16.92 -23.07 -7.54
N ASP A 94 -17.93 -23.90 -7.25
CA ASP A 94 -18.10 -24.52 -5.92
C ASP A 94 -17.01 -25.56 -5.66
N LEU A 95 -16.65 -26.37 -6.66
CA LEU A 95 -15.53 -27.30 -6.56
C LEU A 95 -14.20 -26.57 -6.38
N PHE A 96 -13.92 -25.54 -7.18
CA PHE A 96 -12.69 -24.74 -7.10
C PHE A 96 -12.50 -24.14 -5.71
N LEU A 97 -13.56 -23.54 -5.14
CA LEU A 97 -13.52 -23.01 -3.79
C LEU A 97 -13.37 -24.11 -2.73
N ALA A 98 -13.96 -25.29 -2.94
CA ALA A 98 -13.75 -26.44 -2.05
C ALA A 98 -12.29 -26.91 -2.06
N LEU A 99 -11.63 -26.93 -3.22
CA LEU A 99 -10.21 -27.26 -3.34
C LEU A 99 -9.35 -26.31 -2.49
N LEU A 100 -9.56 -25.00 -2.63
CA LEU A 100 -8.81 -23.98 -1.87
C LEU A 100 -9.03 -24.04 -0.35
N ARG A 101 -10.15 -24.61 0.10
CA ARG A 101 -10.53 -24.72 1.51
C ARG A 101 -10.21 -26.08 2.13
N THR A 102 -9.90 -27.10 1.33
CA THR A 102 -9.65 -28.44 1.85
C THR A 102 -8.38 -28.46 2.68
N ASP A 103 -8.47 -28.96 3.92
CA ASP A 103 -7.30 -29.12 4.78
C ASP A 103 -6.46 -30.29 4.30
N LEU A 104 -5.42 -29.96 3.54
CA LEU A 104 -4.53 -30.95 2.93
C LEU A 104 -3.73 -31.75 3.96
N THR A 105 -3.54 -31.22 5.18
CA THR A 105 -2.79 -31.92 6.25
C THR A 105 -3.55 -33.13 6.79
N ARG A 106 -4.87 -33.21 6.54
CA ARG A 106 -5.76 -34.29 6.98
C ARG A 106 -6.07 -35.31 5.88
N VAL A 107 -5.57 -35.10 4.66
CA VAL A 107 -5.80 -36.03 3.54
C VAL A 107 -4.99 -37.30 3.75
N THR A 108 -5.62 -38.45 3.53
CA THR A 108 -5.01 -39.77 3.69
C THR A 108 -5.02 -40.52 2.35
N GLY A 109 -4.25 -41.61 2.26
CA GLY A 109 -4.30 -42.48 1.08
C GLY A 109 -5.69 -43.07 0.82
N GLU A 110 -6.46 -43.34 1.87
CA GLU A 110 -7.84 -43.83 1.75
C GLU A 110 -8.76 -42.77 1.16
N HIS A 111 -8.63 -41.50 1.59
CA HIS A 111 -9.36 -40.38 0.98
C HIS A 111 -9.05 -40.28 -0.52
N LEU A 112 -7.78 -40.35 -0.92
CA LEU A 112 -7.38 -40.27 -2.33
C LEU A 112 -7.95 -41.42 -3.17
N ALA A 113 -7.90 -42.65 -2.65
CA ALA A 113 -8.50 -43.79 -3.32
C ALA A 113 -10.01 -43.62 -3.48
N ALA A 114 -10.71 -43.15 -2.44
CA ALA A 114 -12.14 -42.92 -2.49
C ALA A 114 -12.54 -41.78 -3.46
N PHE A 115 -11.78 -40.68 -3.49
CA PHE A 115 -12.02 -39.60 -4.44
C PHE A 115 -11.85 -40.07 -5.89
N ALA A 116 -10.84 -40.90 -6.18
CA ALA A 116 -10.59 -41.38 -7.54
C ALA A 116 -11.79 -42.15 -8.14
N GLU A 117 -12.57 -42.85 -7.32
CA GLU A 117 -13.75 -43.62 -7.74
C GLU A 117 -15.00 -42.75 -7.96
N LEU A 118 -15.04 -41.53 -7.43
CA LEU A 118 -16.21 -40.64 -7.53
C LEU A 118 -16.17 -39.77 -8.80
N LEU A 119 -16.68 -40.32 -9.89
CA LEU A 119 -16.74 -39.67 -11.22
C LEU A 119 -17.93 -38.70 -11.37
N VAL A 120 -18.09 -37.76 -10.43
CA VAL A 120 -19.14 -36.73 -10.49
C VAL A 120 -18.83 -35.72 -11.60
N PRO A 121 -19.73 -35.52 -12.59
CA PRO A 121 -19.53 -34.52 -13.65
C PRO A 121 -19.40 -33.10 -13.09
N VAL A 122 -18.57 -32.27 -13.71
CA VAL A 122 -18.39 -30.86 -13.33
C VAL A 122 -18.81 -29.96 -14.48
N LEU A 123 -19.65 -28.96 -14.19
CA LEU A 123 -20.16 -28.01 -15.17
C LEU A 123 -19.61 -26.60 -14.91
N THR A 124 -19.20 -25.92 -15.96
CA THR A 124 -18.90 -24.48 -15.93
C THR A 124 -20.17 -23.66 -15.70
N GLN A 125 -20.04 -22.37 -15.36
CA GLN A 125 -21.18 -21.46 -15.26
C GLN A 125 -21.98 -21.32 -16.58
N ALA A 126 -21.37 -21.68 -17.71
CA ALA A 126 -22.02 -21.73 -19.03
C ALA A 126 -22.71 -23.07 -19.32
N GLY A 127 -22.66 -24.04 -18.38
CA GLY A 127 -23.24 -25.38 -18.55
C GLY A 127 -22.37 -26.37 -19.31
N THR A 128 -21.15 -25.99 -19.72
CA THR A 128 -20.22 -26.89 -20.41
C THR A 128 -19.58 -27.87 -19.43
N ALA A 129 -19.50 -29.15 -19.81
CA ALA A 129 -18.81 -30.15 -19.01
C ALA A 129 -17.29 -29.94 -19.03
N MET A 130 -16.65 -29.98 -17.87
CA MET A 130 -15.19 -30.04 -17.76
C MET A 130 -14.66 -31.43 -18.12
N PRO A 131 -13.41 -31.56 -18.62
CA PRO A 131 -12.83 -32.85 -18.97
C PRO A 131 -12.64 -33.78 -17.77
N THR A 132 -12.20 -33.24 -16.63
CA THR A 132 -11.92 -34.01 -15.42
C THR A 132 -13.12 -34.00 -14.47
N PRO A 133 -13.65 -35.17 -14.05
CA PRO A 133 -14.68 -35.24 -13.00
C PRO A 133 -14.16 -34.78 -11.63
N ALA A 134 -15.06 -34.44 -10.73
CA ALA A 134 -14.72 -33.79 -9.46
C ALA A 134 -13.77 -34.61 -8.58
N GLY A 135 -14.00 -35.92 -8.43
CA GLY A 135 -13.15 -36.78 -7.60
C GLY A 135 -11.69 -36.82 -8.06
N PRO A 136 -11.42 -37.20 -9.33
CA PRO A 136 -10.08 -37.10 -9.91
C PRO A 136 -9.47 -35.68 -9.88
N ALA A 137 -10.27 -34.63 -10.03
CA ALA A 137 -9.79 -33.24 -9.91
C ALA A 137 -9.29 -32.92 -8.49
N ILE A 138 -10.00 -33.39 -7.45
CA ILE A 138 -9.55 -33.28 -6.05
C ILE A 138 -8.23 -34.02 -5.85
N ALA A 139 -8.12 -35.27 -6.32
CA ALA A 139 -6.89 -36.04 -6.20
C ALA A 139 -5.69 -35.35 -6.89
N ARG A 140 -5.91 -34.76 -8.08
CA ARG A 140 -4.89 -33.96 -8.79
C ARG A 140 -4.48 -32.72 -7.99
N TYR A 141 -5.43 -32.02 -7.39
CA TYR A 141 -5.13 -30.85 -6.57
C TYR A 141 -4.35 -31.21 -5.29
N VAL A 142 -4.68 -32.32 -4.63
CA VAL A 142 -3.89 -32.78 -3.47
C VAL A 142 -2.44 -33.08 -3.86
N ALA A 143 -2.20 -33.62 -5.06
CA ALA A 143 -0.86 -33.93 -5.56
C ALA A 143 -0.08 -32.69 -6.02
N ASP A 144 -0.78 -31.66 -6.51
CA ASP A 144 -0.19 -30.41 -7.00
C ASP A 144 -1.02 -29.21 -6.49
N PRO A 145 -0.92 -28.89 -5.18
CA PRO A 145 -1.77 -27.87 -4.57
C PRO A 145 -1.30 -26.46 -4.89
N LEU A 146 -2.20 -25.50 -4.69
CA LEU A 146 -1.83 -24.09 -4.75
C LEU A 146 -0.90 -23.76 -3.57
N VAL A 147 0.32 -23.34 -3.88
CA VAL A 147 1.25 -22.78 -2.90
C VAL A 147 1.09 -21.25 -2.91
N PRO A 148 0.68 -20.62 -1.79
CA PRO A 148 0.60 -19.17 -1.72
C PRO A 148 2.01 -18.55 -1.84
N PRO A 149 2.21 -17.54 -2.69
CA PRO A 149 3.44 -16.78 -2.74
C PRO A 149 3.82 -16.14 -1.40
N ALA A 150 5.12 -16.11 -1.13
CA ALA A 150 5.69 -15.41 0.01
C ALA A 150 5.60 -13.89 -0.19
N ARG A 151 5.54 -13.14 0.92
CA ARG A 151 5.73 -11.69 0.89
C ARG A 151 7.20 -11.34 0.98
N VAL A 152 7.63 -10.44 0.11
CA VAL A 152 9.00 -9.92 0.04
C VAL A 152 8.97 -8.41 0.00
N LEU A 153 9.97 -7.78 0.62
CA LEU A 153 10.12 -6.34 0.54
C LEU A 153 10.53 -5.95 -0.89
N ASP A 154 9.62 -5.31 -1.61
CA ASP A 154 9.91 -4.61 -2.85
C ASP A 154 10.57 -3.28 -2.50
N ARG A 155 11.91 -3.24 -2.58
CA ARG A 155 12.72 -2.06 -2.27
C ARG A 155 12.51 -0.90 -3.25
N THR A 156 11.96 -1.17 -4.43
CA THR A 156 11.67 -0.11 -5.41
C THR A 156 10.39 0.63 -5.03
N ARG A 157 9.41 -0.09 -4.49
CA ARG A 157 8.11 0.47 -4.10
C ARG A 157 7.96 0.65 -2.58
N HIS A 158 8.99 0.34 -1.80
CA HIS A 158 9.05 0.47 -0.34
C HIS A 158 7.89 -0.20 0.42
N TRP A 159 7.47 -1.37 -0.07
CA TRP A 159 6.31 -2.13 0.45
C TRP A 159 6.54 -3.63 0.36
N TRP A 160 5.88 -4.38 1.24
CA TRP A 160 5.90 -5.83 1.28
C TRP A 160 4.86 -6.39 0.32
N ALA A 161 5.32 -6.74 -0.87
CA ALA A 161 4.50 -7.32 -1.92
C ALA A 161 4.61 -8.84 -1.92
N PRO A 162 3.55 -9.57 -2.26
CA PRO A 162 3.70 -10.98 -2.55
C PRO A 162 4.47 -11.20 -3.85
N THR A 163 5.24 -12.28 -3.89
CA THR A 163 5.89 -12.73 -5.12
C THR A 163 4.82 -13.15 -6.15
N PRO A 164 5.15 -13.20 -7.45
CA PRO A 164 4.20 -13.66 -8.47
C PRO A 164 3.60 -15.02 -8.13
N LEU A 165 2.27 -15.12 -8.20
CA LEU A 165 1.54 -16.37 -7.99
C LEU A 165 1.85 -17.35 -9.13
N LYS A 166 2.28 -18.56 -8.77
CA LYS A 166 2.40 -19.67 -9.71
C LYS A 166 1.12 -20.51 -9.66
N LEU A 167 0.38 -20.58 -10.77
CA LEU A 167 -0.78 -21.46 -10.88
C LEU A 167 -0.31 -22.93 -11.00
N PRO A 168 -0.78 -23.85 -10.14
CA PRO A 168 -0.51 -25.27 -10.28
C PRO A 168 -1.24 -25.84 -11.51
N GLU A 169 -0.68 -26.91 -12.10
CA GLU A 169 -1.25 -27.59 -13.25
C GLU A 169 -2.64 -28.17 -12.92
N SER A 170 -2.84 -28.61 -11.68
CA SER A 170 -4.13 -29.09 -11.16
C SER A 170 -5.30 -28.10 -11.31
N LEU A 171 -5.02 -26.80 -11.41
CA LEU A 171 -6.04 -25.74 -11.53
C LEU A 171 -6.17 -25.17 -12.95
N THR A 172 -5.36 -25.61 -13.90
CA THR A 172 -5.35 -25.03 -15.27
C THR A 172 -6.59 -25.34 -16.11
N GLU A 173 -7.33 -26.40 -15.78
CA GLU A 173 -8.58 -26.75 -16.48
C GLU A 173 -9.77 -25.88 -16.05
N PHE A 174 -9.67 -25.22 -14.89
CA PHE A 174 -10.72 -24.33 -14.42
C PHE A 174 -10.66 -22.99 -15.17
N PRO A 175 -11.79 -22.25 -15.25
CA PRO A 175 -11.75 -20.84 -15.60
C PRO A 175 -10.71 -20.10 -14.73
N PRO A 176 -10.08 -19.02 -15.23
CA PRO A 176 -9.00 -18.32 -14.53
C PRO A 176 -9.55 -17.54 -13.31
N ARG A 177 -9.89 -18.25 -12.24
CA ARG A 177 -10.45 -17.73 -10.99
C ARG A 177 -9.43 -16.92 -10.20
N LEU A 178 -8.13 -17.16 -10.41
CA LEU A 178 -7.03 -16.44 -9.77
C LEU A 178 -6.36 -15.49 -10.76
N LYS A 179 -6.00 -14.30 -10.30
CA LYS A 179 -5.32 -13.29 -11.12
C LYS A 179 -3.80 -13.44 -10.98
N LEU A 180 -3.10 -13.71 -12.07
CA LEU A 180 -1.64 -13.93 -12.02
C LEU A 180 -0.82 -12.65 -12.13
N ASP A 181 -1.44 -11.58 -12.61
CA ASP A 181 -0.81 -10.28 -12.94
C ASP A 181 -1.02 -9.21 -11.87
N THR A 182 -1.91 -9.45 -10.92
CA THR A 182 -2.17 -8.51 -9.82
C THR A 182 -1.42 -8.93 -8.57
N PRO A 183 -0.96 -7.98 -7.74
CA PRO A 183 -0.30 -8.30 -6.47
C PRO A 183 -1.16 -9.20 -5.57
N TYR A 184 -2.48 -9.12 -5.65
CA TYR A 184 -3.35 -9.76 -4.65
C TYR A 184 -4.02 -11.05 -5.14
N SER A 185 -3.75 -11.42 -6.39
CA SER A 185 -4.20 -12.64 -7.09
C SER A 185 -5.66 -13.08 -6.98
N GLY A 186 -6.57 -12.22 -6.48
CA GLY A 186 -7.95 -12.59 -6.19
C GLY A 186 -8.10 -13.56 -5.00
N LEU A 187 -7.06 -13.68 -4.17
CA LEU A 187 -7.04 -14.51 -2.97
C LEU A 187 -7.49 -13.68 -1.77
N GLU A 188 -8.77 -13.76 -1.48
CA GLU A 188 -9.41 -13.13 -0.33
C GLU A 188 -9.50 -14.13 0.83
N LEU A 189 -9.61 -13.62 2.07
CA LEU A 189 -9.72 -14.43 3.30
C LEU A 189 -10.86 -15.46 3.26
N GLY A 190 -11.92 -15.16 2.51
CA GLY A 190 -13.02 -16.10 2.31
C GLY A 190 -12.66 -17.26 1.38
N ALA A 191 -11.64 -17.13 0.53
CA ALA A 191 -11.23 -18.14 -0.45
C ALA A 191 -10.19 -19.12 0.10
N LEU A 192 -9.16 -18.60 0.79
CA LEU A 192 -8.09 -19.40 1.40
C LEU A 192 -8.30 -19.47 2.91
N ALA A 193 -8.44 -20.67 3.43
CA ALA A 193 -8.57 -20.86 4.86
C ALA A 193 -7.20 -20.70 5.56
N ALA A 194 -7.15 -19.90 6.63
CA ALA A 194 -5.94 -19.69 7.40
C ALA A 194 -5.49 -21.03 8.03
N GLY A 195 -4.26 -21.47 7.73
CA GLY A 195 -3.66 -22.68 8.28
C GLY A 195 -3.89 -23.99 7.52
N GLY A 196 -4.51 -23.96 6.32
CA GLY A 196 -4.83 -25.17 5.54
C GLY A 196 -3.83 -25.55 4.43
N VAL A 197 -2.71 -24.84 4.28
CA VAL A 197 -1.84 -24.99 3.11
C VAL A 197 -0.75 -26.01 3.35
N ALA A 198 -0.69 -27.04 2.50
CA ALA A 198 0.45 -27.97 2.45
C ALA A 198 1.70 -27.27 1.89
N GLY A 199 2.76 -27.18 2.71
CA GLY A 199 4.04 -26.61 2.29
C GLY A 199 5.09 -26.54 3.40
N GLY A 200 5.76 -27.67 3.65
CA GLY A 200 7.19 -27.78 3.96
C GLY A 200 7.78 -26.97 5.12
N ALA A 201 8.01 -27.66 6.23
CA ALA A 201 8.99 -27.28 7.23
C ALA A 201 10.40 -27.17 6.61
N GLU A 202 10.88 -25.94 6.44
CA GLU A 202 12.29 -25.53 6.59
C GLU A 202 12.32 -24.00 6.51
N GLY A 203 12.18 -23.35 7.68
CA GLY A 203 12.31 -21.88 7.79
C GLY A 203 11.03 -21.09 8.12
N GLY A 204 10.26 -21.52 9.13
CA GLY A 204 9.63 -20.62 10.11
C GLY A 204 8.82 -19.39 9.65
N SER A 205 8.12 -19.41 8.51
CA SER A 205 7.08 -18.42 8.23
C SER A 205 5.84 -19.05 7.60
N ASP A 206 4.67 -18.76 8.18
CA ASP A 206 3.34 -19.05 7.64
C ASP A 206 3.06 -18.17 6.39
N ALA A 207 3.94 -18.23 5.39
CA ALA A 207 3.81 -17.50 4.12
C ALA A 207 2.44 -17.77 3.45
N GLY A 208 1.84 -18.93 3.74
CA GLY A 208 0.52 -19.34 3.29
C GLY A 208 -0.63 -18.42 3.75
N ALA A 209 -0.57 -17.90 4.98
CA ALA A 209 -1.62 -17.07 5.55
C ALA A 209 -1.49 -15.58 5.17
N GLU A 210 -0.26 -15.10 4.95
CA GLU A 210 0.00 -13.68 4.70
C GLU A 210 -0.48 -13.20 3.32
N LEU A 211 -0.58 -14.10 2.34
CA LEU A 211 -1.00 -13.74 1.00
C LEU A 211 -2.50 -13.44 0.90
N ALA A 212 -3.34 -14.20 1.60
CA ALA A 212 -4.80 -14.10 1.49
C ALA A 212 -5.37 -12.82 2.12
N LEU A 213 -4.51 -12.01 2.75
CA LEU A 213 -4.92 -10.97 3.67
C LEU A 213 -4.24 -9.65 3.35
N GLU A 214 -4.99 -8.77 2.69
CA GLU A 214 -4.72 -7.32 2.59
C GLU A 214 -4.97 -6.60 3.92
N ILE A 215 -4.83 -7.30 5.05
CA ILE A 215 -5.12 -6.75 6.36
C ILE A 215 -4.03 -5.73 6.67
N ALA A 216 -4.43 -4.46 6.61
CA ALA A 216 -3.69 -3.27 6.94
C ALA A 216 -4.72 -2.21 7.37
N HIS A 217 -4.25 -1.07 7.85
CA HIS A 217 -5.17 0.02 8.16
C HIS A 217 -5.75 0.61 6.87
N SER A 218 -7.09 0.66 6.79
CA SER A 218 -7.84 1.15 5.64
C SER A 218 -9.17 1.75 6.08
N ASP A 219 -9.70 2.70 5.29
CA ASP A 219 -11.03 3.29 5.46
C ASP A 219 -12.12 2.46 4.74
N ASP A 220 -11.83 1.19 4.43
CA ASP A 220 -12.79 0.26 3.82
C ASP A 220 -13.87 -0.17 4.84
N ALA A 221 -15.13 -0.06 4.42
CA ALA A 221 -16.27 -0.40 5.28
C ALA A 221 -16.39 -1.91 5.59
N GLY A 222 -15.79 -2.78 4.77
CA GLY A 222 -15.75 -4.23 4.91
C GLY A 222 -14.55 -4.77 5.69
N LEU A 223 -13.56 -3.92 6.03
CA LEU A 223 -12.35 -4.34 6.77
C LEU A 223 -12.70 -5.05 8.08
N GLY A 224 -13.71 -4.56 8.81
CA GLY A 224 -14.13 -5.17 10.08
C GLY A 224 -14.50 -6.65 9.93
N LEU A 225 -15.25 -7.01 8.88
CA LEU A 225 -15.63 -8.41 8.61
C LEU A 225 -14.43 -9.28 8.24
N GLN A 226 -13.46 -8.73 7.52
CA GLN A 226 -12.21 -9.42 7.22
C GLN A 226 -11.41 -9.69 8.51
N LEU A 227 -11.33 -8.70 9.41
CA LEU A 227 -10.67 -8.89 10.71
C LEU A 227 -11.41 -9.93 11.57
N ARG A 228 -12.74 -9.94 11.59
CA ARG A 228 -13.53 -10.97 12.30
C ARG A 228 -13.24 -12.37 11.76
N GLN A 229 -13.13 -12.51 10.45
CA GLN A 229 -12.79 -13.78 9.86
C GLN A 229 -11.33 -14.17 10.14
N LEU A 230 -10.40 -13.20 10.27
CA LEU A 230 -9.01 -13.47 10.68
C LEU A 230 -8.96 -14.02 12.10
N ALA A 231 -9.77 -13.45 13.00
CA ALA A 231 -9.88 -13.88 14.39
C ALA A 231 -10.38 -15.34 14.54
N ARG A 232 -10.96 -15.93 13.49
CA ARG A 232 -11.42 -17.33 13.48
C ARG A 232 -10.32 -18.32 13.12
N SER A 233 -9.12 -17.88 12.74
CA SER A 233 -7.97 -18.73 12.44
C SER A 233 -7.79 -19.83 13.48
N ALA A 234 -7.44 -21.04 13.02
CA ALA A 234 -7.15 -22.17 13.90
C ALA A 234 -5.70 -22.17 14.42
N THR A 235 -4.80 -21.42 13.78
CA THR A 235 -3.42 -21.27 14.21
C THR A 235 -3.16 -19.86 14.73
N PRO A 236 -2.16 -19.68 15.62
CA PRO A 236 -1.67 -18.36 16.00
C PRO A 236 -1.36 -17.49 14.78
N LEU A 237 -1.58 -16.19 14.90
CA LEU A 237 -1.35 -15.25 13.82
C LEU A 237 0.14 -15.11 13.52
N SER A 238 0.50 -15.01 12.24
CA SER A 238 1.87 -14.70 11.82
C SER A 238 2.30 -13.32 12.32
N PRO A 239 3.62 -13.01 12.37
CA PRO A 239 4.10 -11.71 12.81
C PRO A 239 3.47 -10.52 12.07
N GLY A 240 3.31 -10.62 10.75
CA GLY A 240 2.70 -9.57 9.94
C GLY A 240 1.20 -9.42 10.18
N LEU A 241 0.47 -10.53 10.30
CA LEU A 241 -0.97 -10.51 10.55
C LEU A 241 -1.30 -10.03 11.96
N ALA A 242 -0.54 -10.46 12.97
CA ALA A 242 -0.66 -9.97 14.34
C ALA A 242 -0.41 -8.46 14.39
N MET A 243 0.66 -7.98 13.75
CA MET A 243 0.97 -6.55 13.69
C MET A 243 -0.13 -5.75 12.99
N ASN A 244 -0.70 -6.26 11.90
CA ASN A 244 -1.71 -5.51 11.15
C ASN A 244 -3.12 -5.62 11.74
N LEU A 245 -3.45 -6.66 12.51
CA LEU A 245 -4.67 -6.71 13.33
C LEU A 245 -4.64 -5.64 14.42
N ILE A 246 -3.50 -5.48 15.12
CA ILE A 246 -3.27 -4.40 16.09
C ILE A 246 -3.26 -3.05 15.36
N GLY A 247 -2.56 -2.99 14.23
CA GLY A 247 -2.41 -1.80 13.42
C GLY A 247 -3.75 -1.24 12.95
N ALA A 248 -4.70 -2.08 12.56
CA ALA A 248 -6.01 -1.68 12.09
C ALA A 248 -6.81 -0.86 13.12
N GLN A 249 -6.56 -1.05 14.42
CA GLN A 249 -7.26 -0.36 15.51
C GLN A 249 -7.01 1.16 15.55
N ARG A 250 -6.04 1.67 14.79
CA ARG A 250 -5.70 3.10 14.73
C ARG A 250 -6.70 3.98 13.97
N GLY A 251 -7.79 3.39 13.48
CA GLY A 251 -8.89 4.08 12.82
C GLY A 251 -9.64 3.17 11.86
N PHE A 252 -10.97 3.19 11.98
CA PHE A 252 -11.86 2.44 11.11
C PHE A 252 -12.87 3.38 10.44
N HIS A 253 -13.32 2.96 9.26
CA HIS A 253 -14.61 3.41 8.76
C HIS A 253 -15.72 3.10 9.79
N GLU A 254 -16.71 4.00 9.95
CA GLU A 254 -17.80 3.88 10.95
C GLU A 254 -18.46 2.49 11.02
N ARG A 255 -18.68 1.87 9.86
CA ARG A 255 -19.27 0.52 9.72
C ARG A 255 -18.34 -0.63 10.14
N ALA A 256 -17.03 -0.44 10.08
CA ALA A 256 -16.04 -1.45 10.43
C ALA A 256 -15.67 -1.42 11.92
N VAL A 257 -15.97 -0.33 12.64
CA VAL A 257 -15.55 -0.11 14.04
C VAL A 257 -15.94 -1.29 14.94
N HIS A 258 -17.22 -1.69 14.92
CA HIS A 258 -17.72 -2.74 15.81
C HIS A 258 -17.03 -4.08 15.54
N ASP A 259 -16.99 -4.49 14.28
CA ASP A 259 -16.39 -5.77 13.90
C ASP A 259 -14.86 -5.78 14.07
N GLY A 260 -14.19 -4.66 13.79
CA GLY A 260 -12.74 -4.51 13.98
C GLY A 260 -12.31 -4.57 15.44
N ALA A 261 -13.06 -3.93 16.34
CA ALA A 261 -12.82 -3.97 17.78
C ALA A 261 -13.13 -5.35 18.38
N LEU A 262 -14.18 -6.00 17.92
CA LEU A 262 -14.51 -7.35 18.36
C LEU A 262 -13.47 -8.37 17.87
N ALA A 263 -12.95 -8.21 16.65
CA ALA A 263 -11.95 -9.12 16.09
C ALA A 263 -10.67 -9.22 16.92
N ILE A 264 -10.14 -8.09 17.42
CA ILE A 264 -8.91 -8.12 18.22
C ILE A 264 -9.14 -8.78 19.59
N THR A 265 -10.31 -8.53 20.18
CA THR A 265 -10.74 -9.17 21.43
C THR A 265 -10.90 -10.68 21.25
N GLU A 266 -11.60 -11.11 20.20
CA GLU A 266 -11.77 -12.54 19.87
C GLU A 266 -10.41 -13.21 19.61
N ALA A 267 -9.50 -12.56 18.87
CA ALA A 267 -8.18 -13.12 18.60
C ALA A 267 -7.33 -13.29 19.88
N TRP A 268 -7.45 -12.35 20.82
CA TRP A 268 -6.82 -12.42 22.13
C TRP A 268 -7.43 -13.54 23.00
N GLU A 269 -8.75 -13.57 23.16
CA GLU A 269 -9.46 -14.56 23.98
C GLU A 269 -9.28 -15.99 23.47
N ARG A 270 -9.17 -16.17 22.15
CA ARG A 270 -8.90 -17.46 21.51
C ARG A 270 -7.43 -17.88 21.59
N GLY A 271 -6.55 -17.01 22.10
CA GLY A 271 -5.12 -17.30 22.24
C GLY A 271 -4.35 -17.37 20.92
N ILE A 272 -4.87 -16.74 19.85
CA ILE A 272 -4.20 -16.69 18.55
C ILE A 272 -3.41 -15.39 18.34
N LEU A 273 -3.74 -14.32 19.07
CA LEU A 273 -2.94 -13.10 19.16
C LEU A 273 -1.95 -13.23 20.33
N LEU A 274 -0.72 -13.65 20.02
CA LEU A 274 0.28 -13.95 21.03
C LEU A 274 1.19 -12.74 21.35
N PRO A 275 1.51 -12.48 22.63
CA PRO A 275 2.51 -11.50 23.02
C PRO A 275 3.87 -11.75 22.36
N GLY A 276 4.52 -10.70 21.88
CA GLY A 276 5.87 -10.77 21.29
C GLY A 276 5.95 -11.36 19.87
N VAL A 277 4.82 -11.73 19.25
CA VAL A 277 4.80 -12.25 17.87
C VAL A 277 4.71 -11.14 16.82
N ALA A 278 3.95 -10.09 17.07
CA ALA A 278 3.77 -9.00 16.12
C ALA A 278 5.11 -8.30 15.78
N ASP A 279 5.40 -8.13 14.49
CA ASP A 279 6.62 -7.49 13.99
C ASP A 279 6.33 -6.10 13.43
N THR A 280 6.86 -5.07 14.08
CA THR A 280 6.61 -3.66 13.74
C THR A 280 7.13 -3.25 12.36
N ARG A 281 8.07 -4.00 11.78
CA ARG A 281 8.60 -3.78 10.42
C ARG A 281 7.61 -4.16 9.32
N LEU A 282 6.58 -4.93 9.66
CA LEU A 282 5.53 -5.38 8.76
C LEU A 282 4.25 -4.53 8.87
N LEU A 283 4.29 -3.46 9.66
CA LEU A 283 3.15 -2.57 9.84
C LEU A 283 2.72 -1.93 8.51
N ASP A 284 1.43 -2.07 8.19
CA ASP A 284 0.80 -1.68 6.92
C ASP A 284 1.44 -2.31 5.68
N TRP A 285 2.27 -3.34 5.85
CA TRP A 285 3.08 -3.90 4.77
C TRP A 285 3.96 -2.82 4.12
N ARG A 286 4.41 -1.81 4.87
CA ARG A 286 5.27 -0.72 4.39
C ARG A 286 6.64 -0.81 5.02
N GLU A 287 7.67 -0.41 4.26
CA GLU A 287 9.03 -0.35 4.78
C GLU A 287 9.16 0.69 5.91
N THR A 288 8.48 1.83 5.77
CA THR A 288 8.43 2.87 6.80
C THR A 288 7.05 2.93 7.42
N PRO A 289 6.90 2.67 8.73
CA PRO A 289 5.61 2.71 9.39
C PRO A 289 5.07 4.14 9.53
N GLY A 290 3.75 4.29 9.36
CA GLY A 290 3.05 5.57 9.45
C GLY A 290 2.02 5.62 10.58
N LYS A 291 1.40 6.80 10.77
CA LYS A 291 0.29 7.03 11.71
C LYS A 291 0.58 6.57 13.16
N LEU A 292 1.84 6.70 13.61
CA LEU A 292 2.29 6.19 14.90
C LEU A 292 1.58 6.81 16.12
N ALA A 293 1.14 8.07 16.02
CA ALA A 293 0.37 8.72 17.08
C ALA A 293 -0.98 8.04 17.34
N ALA A 294 -1.71 7.70 16.27
CA ALA A 294 -2.99 7.01 16.37
C ALA A 294 -2.80 5.55 16.84
N LEU A 295 -1.70 4.91 16.41
CA LEU A 295 -1.34 3.59 16.90
C LEU A 295 -0.99 3.61 18.39
N ALA A 296 -0.27 4.62 18.88
CA ALA A 296 0.04 4.76 20.29
C ALA A 296 -1.23 4.85 21.14
N ALA A 297 -2.21 5.67 20.71
CA ALA A 297 -3.51 5.76 21.37
C ALA A 297 -4.28 4.42 21.37
N ALA A 298 -4.27 3.71 20.23
CA ALA A 298 -4.87 2.38 20.15
C ALA A 298 -4.18 1.38 21.09
N CYS A 299 -2.85 1.41 21.20
CA CYS A 299 -2.11 0.56 22.13
C CYS A 299 -2.45 0.84 23.59
N VAL A 300 -2.67 2.10 23.98
CA VAL A 300 -3.12 2.44 25.34
C VAL A 300 -4.50 1.83 25.62
N ALA A 301 -5.47 2.02 24.72
CA ALA A 301 -6.80 1.43 24.87
C ALA A 301 -6.75 -0.11 24.97
N LEU A 302 -5.96 -0.77 24.11
CA LEU A 302 -5.79 -2.22 24.16
C LEU A 302 -5.12 -2.69 25.46
N ALA A 303 -4.20 -1.89 26.02
CA ALA A 303 -3.62 -2.20 27.32
C ALA A 303 -4.64 -2.11 28.46
N GLU A 304 -5.54 -1.13 28.42
CA GLU A 304 -6.68 -1.00 29.35
C GLU A 304 -7.64 -2.20 29.24
N ASP A 305 -7.84 -2.71 28.03
CA ASP A 305 -8.61 -3.93 27.75
C ASP A 305 -7.86 -5.24 28.13
N GLY A 306 -6.72 -5.14 28.81
CA GLY A 306 -5.97 -6.28 29.35
C GLY A 306 -4.90 -6.85 28.41
N MET A 307 -4.67 -6.24 27.25
CA MET A 307 -3.69 -6.70 26.26
C MET A 307 -2.32 -6.03 26.41
N LEU A 308 -1.97 -5.53 27.60
CA LEU A 308 -0.69 -4.84 27.87
C LEU A 308 0.53 -5.67 27.43
N ALA A 309 0.52 -6.98 27.66
CA ALA A 309 1.61 -7.87 27.27
C ALA A 309 1.82 -7.93 25.73
N VAL A 310 0.76 -7.72 24.96
CA VAL A 310 0.81 -7.72 23.49
C VAL A 310 1.41 -6.42 22.97
N VAL A 311 0.94 -5.27 23.49
CA VAL A 311 1.29 -3.95 22.95
C VAL A 311 2.55 -3.33 23.53
N TRP A 312 2.94 -3.70 24.76
CA TRP A 312 4.10 -3.11 25.44
C TRP A 312 5.42 -3.27 24.66
N PRO A 313 5.80 -4.46 24.16
CA PRO A 313 7.03 -4.61 23.38
C PRO A 313 7.02 -3.80 22.08
N LEU A 314 5.84 -3.61 21.47
CA LEU A 314 5.68 -2.92 20.19
C LEU A 314 5.95 -1.42 20.29
N LEU A 315 5.55 -0.80 21.40
CA LEU A 315 5.76 0.64 21.62
C LEU A 315 7.26 0.99 21.61
N ASP A 316 8.08 0.26 22.37
CA ASP A 316 9.53 0.49 22.41
C ASP A 316 10.22 0.10 21.10
N ASP A 317 9.75 -0.98 20.46
CA ASP A 317 10.25 -1.40 19.15
C ASP A 317 10.01 -0.33 18.07
N LEU A 318 8.83 0.30 18.04
CA LEU A 318 8.52 1.41 17.13
C LEU A 318 9.37 2.66 17.42
N VAL A 319 9.72 2.92 18.68
CA VAL A 319 10.69 3.99 19.02
C VAL A 319 12.06 3.67 18.40
N ARG A 320 12.47 2.39 18.40
CA ARG A 320 13.71 1.93 17.76
C ARG A 320 13.65 2.04 16.23
N VAL A 321 12.53 1.67 15.61
CA VAL A 321 12.32 1.87 14.16
C VAL A 321 12.42 3.36 13.80
N SER A 322 11.83 4.24 14.61
CA SER A 322 11.95 5.68 14.43
C SER A 322 13.38 6.21 14.62
N LEU A 323 14.15 5.63 15.55
CA LEU A 323 15.57 5.93 15.75
C LEU A 323 16.43 5.57 14.52
N ALA A 324 16.15 4.41 13.91
CA ALA A 324 16.89 3.90 12.76
C ALA A 324 16.55 4.61 11.45
N SER A 325 15.43 5.34 11.40
CA SER A 325 14.98 6.08 10.22
C SER A 325 15.84 7.32 9.96
N THR A 326 16.06 7.66 8.69
CA THR A 326 16.85 8.84 8.26
C THR A 326 16.33 10.15 8.86
N ARG A 327 15.00 10.24 9.02
CA ARG A 327 14.32 11.28 9.79
C ARG A 327 13.47 10.62 10.85
N ARG A 328 13.34 11.28 12.00
CA ARG A 328 12.42 10.85 13.06
C ARG A 328 11.00 10.77 12.53
N LEU A 329 10.36 9.64 12.79
CA LEU A 329 9.00 9.39 12.34
C LEU A 329 8.02 10.26 13.13
N ALA A 330 7.02 10.82 12.43
CA ALA A 330 5.92 11.53 13.08
C ALA A 330 5.14 10.57 13.99
N GLY A 331 4.82 11.02 15.21
CA GLY A 331 4.20 10.17 16.23
C GLY A 331 5.17 9.55 17.25
N THR A 332 6.48 9.81 17.13
CA THR A 332 7.48 9.26 18.07
C THR A 332 7.31 9.80 19.50
N ALA A 333 6.86 11.05 19.65
CA ALA A 333 6.63 11.61 20.98
C ALA A 333 5.45 10.89 21.67
N GLU A 334 4.40 10.61 20.91
CA GLU A 334 3.18 9.93 21.35
C GLU A 334 3.44 8.47 21.72
N LEU A 335 4.34 7.78 21.01
CA LEU A 335 4.80 6.45 21.42
C LEU A 335 5.46 6.47 22.81
N VAL A 336 6.33 7.44 23.06
CA VAL A 336 7.03 7.56 24.36
C VAL A 336 6.09 8.01 25.46
N GLU A 337 5.10 8.85 25.13
CA GLU A 337 4.03 9.25 26.04
C GLU A 337 3.21 8.03 26.48
N ALA A 338 2.79 7.17 25.55
CA ALA A 338 2.11 5.92 25.84
C ALA A 338 2.98 4.97 26.69
N ILE A 339 4.30 4.88 26.43
CA ILE A 339 5.22 4.11 27.27
C ILE A 339 5.22 4.65 28.71
N GLY A 340 5.30 5.98 28.87
CA GLY A 340 5.27 6.62 30.19
C GLY A 340 3.97 6.39 30.95
N GLU A 341 2.84 6.41 30.24
CA GLU A 341 1.51 6.14 30.79
C GLU A 341 1.35 4.71 31.28
N LEU A 342 1.85 3.73 30.51
CA LEU A 342 1.72 2.30 30.83
C LEU A 342 2.81 1.78 31.79
N LEU A 343 3.91 2.52 31.96
CA LEU A 343 5.06 2.11 32.79
C LEU A 343 4.71 1.74 34.24
N PRO A 344 3.82 2.46 34.97
CA PRO A 344 3.44 2.09 36.33
C PRO A 344 2.83 0.68 36.41
N ALA A 345 1.98 0.31 35.46
CA ALA A 345 1.36 -1.01 35.40
C ALA A 345 2.42 -2.11 35.15
N VAL A 346 3.36 -1.86 34.24
CA VAL A 346 4.48 -2.78 33.98
C VAL A 346 5.38 -2.93 35.22
N THR A 347 5.63 -1.83 35.93
CA THR A 347 6.45 -1.84 37.14
C THR A 347 5.81 -2.63 38.27
N ASP A 348 4.49 -2.47 38.49
CA ASP A 348 3.73 -3.28 39.44
C ASP A 348 3.71 -4.76 39.04
N ALA A 349 3.49 -5.07 37.76
CA ALA A 349 3.52 -6.44 37.25
C ALA A 349 4.88 -7.12 37.49
N VAL A 350 5.99 -6.40 37.28
CA VAL A 350 7.33 -6.90 37.61
C VAL A 350 7.51 -7.05 39.12
N GLY A 351 7.06 -6.07 39.92
CA GLY A 351 7.14 -6.13 41.39
C GLY A 351 6.39 -7.32 41.99
N ARG A 352 5.30 -7.77 41.35
CA ARG A 352 4.52 -8.95 41.73
C ARG A 352 5.02 -10.25 41.11
N GLY A 353 6.06 -10.22 40.28
CA GLY A 353 6.58 -11.40 39.58
C GLY A 353 5.69 -11.93 38.45
N VAL A 354 4.70 -11.13 37.99
CA VAL A 354 3.83 -11.47 36.85
C VAL A 354 4.56 -11.24 35.52
N ALA A 355 5.46 -10.25 35.47
CA ALA A 355 6.29 -9.96 34.31
C ALA A 355 7.79 -10.09 34.66
N PRO A 356 8.65 -10.48 33.70
CA PRO A 356 10.08 -10.56 33.93
C PRO A 356 10.70 -9.17 34.10
N GLY A 357 11.82 -9.09 34.84
CA GLY A 357 12.56 -7.84 35.04
C GLY A 357 12.97 -7.14 33.73
N SER A 358 13.18 -7.92 32.67
CA SER A 358 13.48 -7.46 31.31
C SER A 358 12.37 -6.61 30.67
N ALA A 359 11.13 -6.65 31.17
CA ALA A 359 10.05 -5.79 30.69
C ALA A 359 10.34 -4.29 30.89
N ARG A 360 11.26 -3.94 31.81
CA ARG A 360 11.73 -2.57 32.08
C ARG A 360 12.98 -2.18 31.28
N ALA A 361 13.45 -3.03 30.36
CA ALA A 361 14.67 -2.77 29.60
C ALA A 361 14.53 -1.56 28.67
N LEU A 362 13.41 -1.44 27.94
CA LEU A 362 13.08 -0.31 27.06
C LEU A 362 14.27 0.23 26.22
N PRO A 363 14.97 -0.63 25.45
CA PRO A 363 16.19 -0.23 24.74
C PRO A 363 15.99 0.92 23.74
N GLY A 364 14.85 0.97 23.04
CA GLY A 364 14.53 2.05 22.12
C GLY A 364 14.36 3.38 22.85
N THR A 365 13.61 3.38 23.95
CA THR A 365 13.37 4.56 24.77
C THR A 365 14.66 5.06 25.44
N ARG A 366 15.50 4.15 25.96
CA ARG A 366 16.81 4.51 26.52
C ARG A 366 17.74 5.11 25.47
N ALA A 367 17.80 4.53 24.27
CA ALA A 367 18.58 5.08 23.17
C ALA A 367 18.07 6.46 22.74
N LEU A 368 16.75 6.68 22.73
CA LEU A 368 16.16 7.98 22.45
C LEU A 368 16.46 9.02 23.56
N ALA A 369 16.45 8.63 24.84
CA ALA A 369 16.79 9.52 25.94
C ALA A 369 18.26 9.96 25.91
N ALA A 370 19.14 9.04 25.50
CA ALA A 370 20.57 9.26 25.31
C ALA A 370 20.90 10.05 24.03
N ALA A 371 20.01 10.03 23.03
CA ALA A 371 20.16 10.84 21.84
C ALA A 371 20.20 12.34 22.24
N GLY A 372 21.24 13.04 21.80
CA GLY A 372 21.37 14.48 22.03
C GLY A 372 20.18 15.26 21.46
N GLY A 373 19.93 16.46 22.01
CA GLY A 373 18.87 17.35 21.55
C GLY A 373 17.79 17.64 22.60
N SER A 374 16.84 18.50 22.22
CA SER A 374 15.78 19.04 23.07
C SER A 374 14.38 18.81 22.52
N SER A 375 14.19 17.85 21.62
CA SER A 375 12.87 17.55 21.06
C SER A 375 11.93 17.02 22.13
N ARG A 376 10.61 17.20 21.95
CA ARG A 376 9.58 16.67 22.87
C ARG A 376 9.77 15.18 23.13
N ALA A 377 10.01 14.39 22.09
CA ALA A 377 10.24 12.95 22.21
C ALA A 377 11.46 12.59 23.07
N VAL A 378 12.58 13.33 22.93
CA VAL A 378 13.78 13.12 23.76
C VAL A 378 13.52 13.50 25.22
N GLN A 379 12.81 14.60 25.47
CA GLN A 379 12.47 15.02 26.84
C GLN A 379 11.54 14.01 27.53
N LEU A 380 10.52 13.53 26.82
CA LEU A 380 9.63 12.47 27.32
C LEU A 380 10.43 11.18 27.61
N ALA A 381 11.34 10.79 26.71
CA ALA A 381 12.15 9.58 26.90
C ALA A 381 13.04 9.69 28.15
N ARG A 382 13.64 10.86 28.40
CA ARG A 382 14.40 11.10 29.63
C ARG A 382 13.53 11.02 30.89
N ALA A 383 12.30 11.53 30.83
CA ALA A 383 11.37 11.42 31.95
C ALA A 383 11.00 9.95 32.23
N VAL A 384 10.70 9.17 31.19
CA VAL A 384 10.42 7.73 31.30
C VAL A 384 11.61 6.98 31.89
N VAL A 385 12.82 7.21 31.36
CA VAL A 385 14.04 6.55 31.85
C VAL A 385 14.36 6.95 33.29
N GLY A 386 14.13 8.21 33.67
CA GLY A 386 14.32 8.69 35.04
C GLY A 386 13.32 8.09 36.05
N ALA A 387 12.19 7.57 35.58
CA ALA A 387 11.20 6.87 36.42
C ALA A 387 11.52 5.38 36.60
N LEU A 388 12.48 4.82 35.85
CA LEU A 388 12.90 3.42 36.00
C LEU A 388 13.86 3.27 37.19
N PRO A 389 13.75 2.19 37.98
CA PRO A 389 14.72 1.91 39.04
C PRO A 389 16.11 1.64 38.45
N ASP A 390 17.17 2.09 39.15
CA ASP A 390 18.55 1.97 38.70
C ASP A 390 18.94 0.51 38.36
N GLU A 391 19.44 0.29 37.14
CA GLU A 391 19.84 -1.04 36.65
C GLU A 391 20.95 -1.69 37.50
N ALA A 392 21.76 -0.88 38.19
CA ALA A 392 22.78 -1.35 39.13
C ALA A 392 22.18 -2.02 40.38
N ALA A 393 21.00 -1.57 40.83
CA ALA A 393 20.29 -2.16 41.96
C ALA A 393 19.54 -3.45 41.55
N ALA A 394 19.05 -3.53 40.31
CA ALA A 394 18.37 -4.72 39.79
C ALA A 394 19.32 -5.93 39.62
N ARG A 395 20.54 -5.72 39.09
CA ARG A 395 21.55 -6.79 39.01
C ARG A 395 22.05 -7.23 40.39
N ALA A 396 22.11 -6.32 41.36
CA ALA A 396 22.45 -6.66 42.74
C ALA A 396 21.36 -7.50 43.44
N ALA A 397 20.08 -7.28 43.10
CA ALA A 397 18.97 -8.06 43.61
C ALA A 397 18.90 -9.48 42.99
N GLU A 398 19.21 -9.63 41.70
CA GLU A 398 19.29 -10.94 41.02
C GLU A 398 20.54 -11.75 41.43
N GLY A 399 21.65 -11.09 41.76
CA GLY A 399 22.84 -11.75 42.32
C GLY A 399 22.67 -12.20 43.79
N ALA A 400 21.80 -11.54 44.56
CA ALA A 400 21.55 -11.87 45.96
C ALA A 400 20.59 -13.06 46.15
N THR A 401 19.71 -13.34 45.19
CA THR A 401 18.77 -14.48 45.24
C THR A 401 19.42 -15.82 44.84
N ALA A 402 20.59 -15.81 44.20
CA ALA A 402 21.33 -17.02 43.84
C ALA A 402 22.23 -17.57 44.97
N GLY A 403 22.39 -16.85 46.09
CA GLY A 403 23.38 -17.16 47.14
C GLY A 403 22.89 -18.03 48.31
N GLY A 404 21.70 -18.61 48.26
CA GLY A 404 21.08 -19.21 49.45
C GLY A 404 20.33 -20.52 49.21
N ALA A 405 21.04 -21.61 48.90
CA ALA A 405 20.65 -22.96 49.31
C ALA A 405 21.81 -23.94 49.09
N THR A 406 22.37 -24.46 50.18
CA THR A 406 23.23 -25.65 50.19
C THR A 406 22.57 -26.73 51.05
N SER A 407 22.86 -27.98 50.66
CA SER A 407 22.75 -29.27 51.36
C SER A 407 21.45 -30.09 51.22
N GLY A 408 21.61 -31.28 50.61
CA GLY A 408 20.61 -32.34 50.47
C GLY A 408 20.97 -33.36 49.37
N GLU A 409 21.89 -34.27 49.69
CA GLU A 409 22.42 -35.46 48.96
C GLU A 409 21.44 -36.24 48.03
N ALA A 410 21.84 -36.56 46.77
CA ALA A 410 22.43 -37.83 46.25
C ALA A 410 21.37 -38.76 45.62
N ALA A 411 21.53 -39.54 44.54
CA ALA A 411 22.55 -39.84 43.51
C ALA A 411 21.79 -40.52 42.33
N ALA A 412 22.02 -40.17 41.06
CA ALA A 412 22.86 -40.86 40.05
C ALA A 412 22.07 -41.68 39.01
N GLU A 413 22.14 -41.30 37.72
CA GLU A 413 22.84 -42.05 36.66
C GLU A 413 22.86 -41.27 35.32
N ALA A 414 24.00 -41.38 34.61
CA ALA A 414 24.41 -40.69 33.37
C ALA A 414 23.85 -41.41 32.10
N ALA A 415 23.93 -40.95 30.84
CA ALA A 415 24.97 -40.26 30.06
C ALA A 415 24.41 -39.90 28.62
N PRO A 416 25.19 -39.53 27.57
CA PRO A 416 25.68 -38.16 27.31
C PRO A 416 25.56 -37.67 25.82
N GLY A 417 25.85 -36.39 25.59
CA GLY A 417 26.79 -35.97 24.54
C GLY A 417 26.25 -35.19 23.33
N ALA A 418 26.59 -33.88 23.24
CA ALA A 418 27.10 -33.24 22.02
C ALA A 418 27.62 -31.82 22.35
N ALA A 419 28.81 -31.52 21.84
CA ALA A 419 29.69 -30.42 22.22
C ALA A 419 29.43 -29.11 21.46
N ALA A 420 29.75 -27.98 22.11
CA ALA A 420 29.99 -26.68 21.47
C ALA A 420 31.39 -26.64 20.80
N PRO A 421 31.58 -25.80 19.77
CA PRO A 421 32.37 -24.56 19.92
C PRO A 421 31.77 -23.40 19.08
N GLY A 422 32.07 -22.11 19.21
CA GLY A 422 33.04 -21.35 19.99
C GLY A 422 32.79 -19.85 19.65
N ALA A 423 33.07 -18.97 20.61
CA ALA A 423 32.88 -17.52 20.47
C ALA A 423 33.96 -16.85 19.59
N PRO A 424 33.64 -15.80 18.82
CA PRO A 424 34.64 -14.87 18.31
C PRO A 424 34.91 -13.71 19.29
N PRO A 425 36.09 -13.06 19.20
CA PRO A 425 36.65 -12.22 20.25
C PRO A 425 36.07 -10.81 20.28
N GLN A 426 36.10 -10.24 21.49
CA GLN A 426 35.82 -8.86 21.82
C GLN A 426 36.78 -7.91 21.09
N ALA A 427 36.22 -6.93 20.36
CA ALA A 427 36.97 -5.77 19.87
C ALA A 427 36.65 -4.57 20.77
N GLU A 428 37.72 -3.93 21.23
CA GLU A 428 37.78 -2.89 22.24
C GLU A 428 36.97 -1.63 21.88
N ALA A 429 36.39 -1.04 22.93
CA ALA A 429 35.69 0.23 22.90
C ALA A 429 36.66 1.39 22.61
N ALA A 430 36.49 2.04 21.46
CA ALA A 430 37.02 3.37 21.22
C ALA A 430 35.92 4.41 21.51
N THR A 431 35.99 5.00 22.70
CA THR A 431 35.27 6.21 23.09
C THR A 431 35.62 7.37 22.14
N ALA A 432 34.67 7.77 21.30
CA ALA A 432 34.71 9.05 20.59
C ALA A 432 33.47 9.85 21.00
N ALA A 433 33.70 10.95 21.72
CA ALA A 433 32.69 11.91 22.11
C ALA A 433 32.05 12.55 20.86
N LEU A 434 30.70 12.58 20.84
CA LEU A 434 29.93 13.33 19.85
C LEU A 434 30.04 14.85 20.13
N PRO A 435 30.45 15.69 19.16
CA PRO A 435 30.29 17.13 19.26
C PRO A 435 28.82 17.51 19.07
N GLY A 436 28.40 18.58 19.74
CA GLY A 436 27.06 19.15 19.63
C GLY A 436 26.68 19.62 18.23
N ALA A 437 25.39 19.80 18.03
CA ALA A 437 24.76 20.31 16.81
C ALA A 437 25.48 21.54 16.24
N ALA A 438 26.39 21.29 15.31
CA ALA A 438 26.93 22.27 14.40
C ALA A 438 26.29 22.05 13.02
N LEU A 439 26.42 23.06 12.16
CA LEU A 439 26.09 23.06 10.73
C LEU A 439 26.36 21.68 10.09
N PRO A 440 25.62 21.27 9.03
CA PRO A 440 26.01 20.07 8.27
C PRO A 440 27.50 20.17 7.96
N ASP A 441 28.24 19.17 8.43
CA ASP A 441 29.70 19.15 8.38
C ASP A 441 30.11 19.40 6.92
N ALA A 442 31.05 20.32 6.69
CA ALA A 442 31.49 20.64 5.33
C ALA A 442 31.96 19.36 4.57
N ALA A 443 32.34 18.32 5.31
CA ALA A 443 32.68 17.00 4.81
C ALA A 443 31.53 16.22 4.12
N LEU A 444 30.26 16.43 4.50
CA LEU A 444 29.10 15.79 3.84
C LEU A 444 28.72 16.48 2.52
N LEU A 445 29.20 17.70 2.29
CA LEU A 445 29.03 18.45 1.04
C LEU A 445 30.04 18.03 -0.04
N ASP A 446 31.10 17.31 0.32
CA ASP A 446 32.16 16.85 -0.60
C ASP A 446 32.08 15.34 -0.92
N MET A 447 31.11 14.61 -0.36
CA MET A 447 30.90 13.20 -0.71
C MET A 447 30.20 13.08 -2.07
N VAL A 448 30.93 12.55 -3.05
CA VAL A 448 30.38 12.19 -4.37
C VAL A 448 29.41 11.02 -4.19
N LEU A 449 28.15 11.20 -4.62
CA LEU A 449 27.14 10.14 -4.59
C LEU A 449 27.58 9.00 -5.53
N PRO A 450 27.78 7.75 -5.03
CA PRO A 450 28.19 6.62 -5.85
C PRO A 450 27.22 6.40 -7.03
N ASP A 451 27.73 6.00 -8.19
CA ASP A 451 26.89 5.87 -9.40
C ASP A 451 25.73 4.88 -9.23
N ALA A 452 25.94 3.79 -8.49
CA ALA A 452 24.89 2.82 -8.18
C ALA A 452 23.75 3.42 -7.33
N GLU A 453 24.08 4.32 -6.40
CA GLU A 453 23.10 5.01 -5.57
C GLU A 453 22.41 6.12 -6.38
N PHE A 454 23.15 6.84 -7.23
CA PHE A 454 22.57 7.83 -8.15
C PHE A 454 21.56 7.20 -9.11
N ALA A 455 21.86 6.04 -9.69
CA ALA A 455 21.00 5.32 -10.63
C ALA A 455 19.65 4.89 -10.01
N HIS A 456 19.57 4.73 -8.68
CA HIS A 456 18.30 4.48 -7.99
C HIS A 456 17.34 5.68 -8.08
N PHE A 457 17.87 6.90 -8.02
CA PHE A 457 17.09 8.13 -8.16
C PHE A 457 16.93 8.59 -9.61
N TRP A 458 17.92 8.28 -10.44
CA TRP A 458 18.01 8.73 -11.81
C TRP A 458 18.22 7.55 -12.79
N PRO A 459 17.19 6.72 -13.00
CA PRO A 459 17.27 5.66 -14.00
C PRO A 459 17.60 6.20 -15.40
N ASP A 460 18.42 5.46 -16.14
CA ASP A 460 18.86 5.86 -17.47
C ASP A 460 17.68 6.14 -18.42
N GLY A 461 17.74 7.28 -19.12
CA GLY A 461 16.71 7.71 -20.07
C GLY A 461 15.44 8.28 -19.43
N ARG A 462 15.22 8.10 -18.12
CA ARG A 462 14.00 8.59 -17.44
C ARG A 462 13.92 10.11 -17.47
N GLY A 463 12.74 10.62 -17.79
CA GLY A 463 12.47 12.06 -17.80
C GLY A 463 13.04 12.80 -19.02
N THR A 464 13.62 12.10 -20.00
CA THR A 464 14.22 12.72 -21.20
C THR A 464 13.23 12.97 -22.34
N ALA A 465 11.99 12.47 -22.22
CA ALA A 465 10.98 12.66 -23.26
C ALA A 465 10.74 14.16 -23.52
N PRO A 466 10.67 14.58 -24.80
CA PRO A 466 10.49 15.98 -25.15
C PRO A 466 9.11 16.49 -24.69
N ALA A 467 9.02 17.79 -24.40
CA ALA A 467 7.73 18.41 -24.12
C ALA A 467 6.90 18.51 -25.39
N VAL A 468 5.64 18.07 -25.33
CA VAL A 468 4.65 18.35 -26.36
C VAL A 468 3.86 19.58 -25.92
N ASP A 469 4.34 20.76 -26.30
CA ASP A 469 3.69 22.03 -25.98
C ASP A 469 2.50 22.28 -26.92
N ASP A 470 1.31 22.05 -26.40
CA ASP A 470 0.02 22.28 -27.07
C ASP A 470 -0.44 23.74 -27.05
N GLY A 471 0.31 24.64 -26.41
CA GLY A 471 -0.05 26.05 -26.27
C GLY A 471 -1.26 26.31 -25.37
N ALA A 472 -1.71 25.32 -24.59
CA ALA A 472 -2.85 25.48 -23.69
C ALA A 472 -2.56 26.55 -22.62
N THR A 473 -3.44 27.53 -22.49
CA THR A 473 -3.52 28.34 -21.26
C THR A 473 -4.25 27.50 -20.20
N VAL A 474 -3.68 27.38 -19.01
CA VAL A 474 -4.21 26.53 -17.93
C VAL A 474 -4.75 27.42 -16.82
N ARG A 475 -6.00 27.17 -16.39
CA ARG A 475 -6.55 27.76 -15.18
C ARG A 475 -6.98 26.65 -14.23
N ALA A 476 -6.70 26.84 -12.93
CA ALA A 476 -7.13 25.93 -11.89
C ALA A 476 -7.94 26.69 -10.84
N SER A 477 -9.13 26.19 -10.50
CA SER A 477 -9.98 26.81 -9.48
C SER A 477 -10.78 25.78 -8.69
N TRP A 478 -11.07 26.07 -7.43
CA TRP A 478 -11.94 25.21 -6.62
C TRP A 478 -13.38 25.31 -7.11
N HIS A 479 -13.96 24.18 -7.55
CA HIS A 479 -15.33 24.15 -8.04
C HIS A 479 -16.35 24.51 -6.94
N ASP A 480 -16.26 23.83 -5.79
CA ASP A 480 -17.01 24.16 -4.58
C ASP A 480 -16.08 24.05 -3.36
N PRO A 481 -15.53 25.18 -2.88
CA PRO A 481 -14.66 25.20 -1.70
C PRO A 481 -15.34 24.72 -0.40
N LYS A 482 -16.68 24.65 -0.37
CA LYS A 482 -17.48 24.26 0.80
C LYS A 482 -17.92 22.81 0.76
N ALA A 483 -17.67 22.09 -0.34
CA ALA A 483 -17.98 20.68 -0.44
C ALA A 483 -17.18 19.86 0.60
N SER A 484 -17.78 18.77 1.08
CA SER A 484 -17.11 17.83 1.99
C SER A 484 -15.95 17.07 1.34
N THR A 485 -15.92 17.01 0.01
CA THR A 485 -14.78 16.54 -0.80
C THR A 485 -14.59 17.53 -1.92
N ARG A 486 -13.53 18.35 -1.84
CA ARG A 486 -13.28 19.42 -2.79
C ARG A 486 -12.54 18.89 -4.00
N LEU A 487 -12.97 19.33 -5.18
CA LEU A 487 -12.35 19.02 -6.46
C LEU A 487 -11.80 20.33 -7.06
N LEU A 488 -10.58 20.25 -7.58
CA LEU A 488 -9.95 21.33 -8.32
C LEU A 488 -10.33 21.14 -9.80
N GLU A 489 -11.05 22.11 -10.35
CA GLU A 489 -11.41 22.17 -11.76
C GLU A 489 -10.24 22.73 -12.56
N ILE A 490 -9.86 22.03 -13.62
CA ILE A 490 -8.79 22.43 -14.53
C ILE A 490 -9.43 22.82 -15.86
N GLU A 491 -9.19 24.06 -16.29
CA GLU A 491 -9.64 24.63 -17.55
C GLU A 491 -8.44 24.74 -18.51
N LEU A 492 -8.60 24.28 -19.74
CA LEU A 492 -7.65 24.41 -20.84
C LEU A 492 -8.26 25.31 -21.92
N GLU A 493 -7.56 26.38 -22.28
CA GLU A 493 -7.95 27.29 -23.36
C GLU A 493 -6.92 27.21 -24.49
N PHE A 494 -7.41 27.01 -25.72
CA PHE A 494 -6.61 26.90 -26.93
C PHE A 494 -6.94 28.03 -27.90
N ALA A 495 -5.91 28.74 -28.36
CA ALA A 495 -6.04 29.68 -29.46
C ALA A 495 -6.32 28.93 -30.78
N PRO A 496 -7.02 29.54 -31.76
CA PRO A 496 -7.38 28.89 -33.02
C PRO A 496 -6.22 28.21 -33.75
N GLU A 497 -5.04 28.83 -33.74
CA GLU A 497 -3.82 28.33 -34.39
C GLU A 497 -3.18 27.11 -33.70
N ARG A 498 -3.64 26.76 -32.49
CA ARG A 498 -3.19 25.57 -31.74
C ARG A 498 -4.10 24.37 -31.93
N LEU A 499 -5.23 24.55 -32.63
CA LEU A 499 -6.16 23.48 -32.95
C LEU A 499 -5.83 22.90 -34.32
N ALA A 500 -5.91 21.58 -34.45
CA ALA A 500 -5.71 20.90 -35.73
C ALA A 500 -6.86 21.18 -36.72
N ASP A 501 -8.05 21.49 -36.21
CA ASP A 501 -9.23 21.83 -37.00
C ASP A 501 -9.50 23.34 -36.97
N PRO A 502 -9.91 23.95 -38.11
CA PRO A 502 -10.21 25.38 -38.16
C PRO A 502 -11.26 25.80 -37.12
N ALA A 503 -10.94 26.80 -36.32
CA ALA A 503 -11.85 27.37 -35.32
C ALA A 503 -12.04 28.88 -35.55
N ALA A 504 -13.27 29.37 -35.35
CA ALA A 504 -13.60 30.79 -35.50
C ALA A 504 -13.06 31.67 -34.35
N GLY A 505 -12.68 31.06 -33.23
CA GLY A 505 -12.21 31.72 -32.02
C GLY A 505 -11.60 30.72 -31.04
N PRO A 506 -11.09 31.19 -29.89
CA PRO A 506 -10.49 30.31 -28.89
C PRO A 506 -11.53 29.31 -28.35
N ARG A 507 -11.08 28.08 -28.08
CA ARG A 507 -11.92 27.02 -27.49
C ARG A 507 -11.46 26.74 -26.08
N ARG A 508 -12.42 26.49 -25.18
CA ARG A 508 -12.19 26.27 -23.76
C ARG A 508 -12.79 24.95 -23.33
N PHE A 509 -12.07 24.22 -22.49
CA PHE A 509 -12.46 22.91 -22.00
C PHE A 509 -12.20 22.83 -20.51
N ARG A 510 -13.03 22.12 -19.75
CA ARG A 510 -12.79 21.88 -18.31
C ARG A 510 -13.00 20.43 -17.92
N THR A 511 -12.34 20.04 -16.85
CA THR A 511 -12.51 18.73 -16.25
C THR A 511 -12.31 18.76 -14.74
N ARG A 512 -12.98 17.83 -14.08
CA ARG A 512 -12.85 17.52 -12.65
C ARG A 512 -12.55 16.03 -12.45
N THR A 513 -12.09 15.35 -13.50
CA THR A 513 -11.88 13.90 -13.47
C THR A 513 -10.88 13.49 -12.40
N SER A 514 -11.17 12.38 -11.74
CA SER A 514 -10.25 11.64 -10.87
C SER A 514 -9.91 10.27 -11.45
N TRP A 515 -10.24 10.05 -12.74
CA TRP A 515 -9.99 8.82 -13.48
C TRP A 515 -9.27 9.16 -14.79
N PHE A 516 -8.12 8.53 -15.02
CA PHE A 516 -7.14 8.97 -16.02
C PHE A 516 -6.75 7.86 -16.99
N TYR A 517 -7.61 6.86 -17.19
CA TYR A 517 -7.31 5.76 -18.13
C TYR A 517 -7.08 6.29 -19.55
N ASP A 518 -7.83 7.31 -19.95
CA ASP A 518 -7.67 8.02 -21.22
C ASP A 518 -6.27 8.64 -21.38
N LEU A 519 -5.72 9.23 -20.33
CA LEU A 519 -4.34 9.73 -20.33
C LEU A 519 -3.33 8.57 -20.31
N GLU A 520 -3.47 7.62 -19.38
CA GLU A 520 -2.50 6.55 -19.13
C GLU A 520 -2.40 5.54 -20.29
N ARG A 521 -3.51 5.27 -20.97
CA ARG A 521 -3.63 4.18 -21.95
C ARG A 521 -3.95 4.64 -23.36
N GLU A 522 -4.51 5.84 -23.53
CA GLU A 522 -5.03 6.31 -24.82
C GLU A 522 -4.34 7.59 -25.33
N GLY A 523 -3.57 8.29 -24.49
CA GLY A 523 -2.87 9.53 -24.86
C GLY A 523 -3.82 10.67 -25.22
N GLN A 524 -5.02 10.68 -24.64
CA GLN A 524 -6.07 11.67 -24.89
C GLN A 524 -6.76 12.06 -23.58
N CYS A 525 -7.44 13.20 -23.58
CA CYS A 525 -8.10 13.74 -22.38
C CYS A 525 -9.57 14.02 -22.64
N GLY A 526 -10.44 13.37 -21.87
CA GLY A 526 -11.87 13.66 -21.84
C GLY A 526 -12.16 14.91 -21.02
N MET A 527 -12.80 15.90 -21.64
CA MET A 527 -13.20 17.16 -21.02
C MET A 527 -14.61 17.57 -21.46
N SER A 528 -15.17 18.57 -20.78
CA SER A 528 -16.39 19.26 -21.22
C SER A 528 -16.02 20.56 -21.94
N GLU A 529 -16.53 20.79 -23.15
CA GLU A 529 -16.36 22.06 -23.84
C GLU A 529 -17.19 23.18 -23.18
N ILE A 530 -16.65 24.41 -23.20
CA ILE A 530 -17.27 25.60 -22.61
C ILE A 530 -17.71 26.52 -23.74
N HIS A 531 -19.01 26.56 -24.01
CA HIS A 531 -19.60 27.47 -24.98
C HIS A 531 -20.03 28.80 -24.34
N THR A 532 -20.56 28.73 -23.12
CA THR A 532 -20.94 29.90 -22.31
C THR A 532 -20.35 29.83 -20.91
N ALA A 533 -20.20 30.98 -20.24
CA ALA A 533 -19.66 31.03 -18.88
C ALA A 533 -20.56 30.30 -17.84
N ASP A 534 -21.85 30.15 -18.15
CA ASP A 534 -22.85 29.52 -17.28
C ASP A 534 -22.94 28.00 -17.48
N ASP A 535 -22.24 27.44 -18.46
CA ASP A 535 -22.25 25.99 -18.68
C ASP A 535 -21.69 25.29 -17.42
N ALA A 536 -22.38 24.27 -16.93
CA ALA A 536 -21.86 23.44 -15.84
C ALA A 536 -20.92 22.37 -16.42
N ALA A 537 -19.86 22.01 -15.70
CA ALA A 537 -19.02 20.87 -16.08
C ALA A 537 -19.83 19.57 -16.00
N ASP A 538 -20.06 18.91 -17.13
CA ASP A 538 -20.70 17.60 -17.16
C ASP A 538 -19.74 16.55 -16.56
N PRO A 539 -20.20 15.65 -15.66
CA PRO A 539 -19.40 14.51 -15.23
C PRO A 539 -19.01 13.55 -16.37
N VAL A 540 -19.66 13.62 -17.53
CA VAL A 540 -19.32 12.88 -18.74
C VAL A 540 -18.64 13.82 -19.73
N ALA A 541 -17.46 13.43 -20.22
CA ALA A 541 -16.75 14.18 -21.25
C ALA A 541 -17.52 14.19 -22.58
N ASP A 542 -17.68 15.37 -23.17
CA ASP A 542 -18.27 15.59 -24.51
C ASP A 542 -17.21 15.96 -25.56
N ALA A 543 -15.98 16.25 -25.13
CA ALA A 543 -14.85 16.60 -25.98
C ALA A 543 -13.61 15.77 -25.61
N TRP A 544 -13.06 15.09 -26.61
CA TRP A 544 -11.87 14.24 -26.47
C TRP A 544 -10.68 14.88 -27.17
N LEU A 545 -9.78 15.45 -26.36
CA LEU A 545 -8.62 16.19 -26.83
C LEU A 545 -7.47 15.22 -27.07
N ARG A 546 -6.83 15.29 -28.24
CA ARG A 546 -5.63 14.52 -28.57
C ARG A 546 -4.61 15.35 -29.34
N TRP A 547 -3.34 15.03 -29.18
CA TRP A 547 -2.29 15.62 -30.00
C TRP A 547 -2.30 15.01 -31.41
N ASP A 548 -2.35 15.86 -32.43
CA ASP A 548 -2.17 15.46 -33.83
C ASP A 548 -0.75 15.85 -34.27
N VAL A 549 0.11 14.85 -34.43
CA VAL A 549 1.53 15.06 -34.78
C VAL A 549 1.69 15.63 -36.20
N GLU A 550 0.82 15.24 -37.13
CA GLU A 550 0.89 15.70 -38.53
C GLU A 550 0.42 17.15 -38.65
N ALA A 551 -0.64 17.51 -37.92
CA ALA A 551 -1.16 18.88 -37.89
C ALA A 551 -0.37 19.81 -36.95
N GLY A 552 0.39 19.27 -35.99
CA GLY A 552 1.09 20.04 -34.97
C GLY A 552 0.16 20.79 -34.01
N GLY A 553 -1.03 20.24 -33.74
CA GLY A 553 -2.07 20.90 -32.94
C GLY A 553 -3.00 19.92 -32.24
N VAL A 554 -3.84 20.45 -31.34
CA VAL A 554 -4.84 19.66 -30.61
C VAL A 554 -6.05 19.41 -31.51
N ARG A 555 -6.37 18.14 -31.70
CA ARG A 555 -7.59 17.71 -32.36
C ARG A 555 -8.64 17.38 -31.31
N VAL A 556 -9.88 17.80 -31.56
CA VAL A 556 -11.01 17.57 -30.65
C VAL A 556 -11.99 16.62 -31.34
N ALA A 557 -12.28 15.50 -30.71
CA ALA A 557 -13.26 14.55 -31.20
C ALA A 557 -14.50 14.51 -30.28
N GLU A 558 -15.67 14.30 -30.88
CA GLU A 558 -16.93 14.08 -30.15
C GLU A 558 -16.92 12.73 -29.40
N HIS A 559 -16.20 11.74 -29.93
CA HIS A 559 -16.18 10.38 -29.41
C HIS A 559 -14.79 9.98 -28.91
N ARG A 560 -14.76 9.31 -27.75
CA ARG A 560 -13.55 8.73 -27.14
C ARG A 560 -12.78 7.85 -28.11
N ASN A 561 -13.45 6.89 -28.74
CA ASN A 561 -12.93 6.16 -29.87
C ASN A 561 -13.32 6.92 -31.14
N TRP A 562 -12.50 7.91 -31.46
CA TRP A 562 -12.63 8.74 -32.65
C TRP A 562 -12.36 7.98 -33.96
N ARG A 563 -11.75 6.78 -33.91
CA ARG A 563 -11.52 5.93 -35.10
C ARG A 563 -12.81 5.26 -35.56
N ASP A 564 -13.60 4.79 -34.60
CA ASP A 564 -14.84 4.04 -34.86
C ASP A 564 -16.11 4.86 -34.59
N ALA A 565 -15.98 6.14 -34.23
CA ALA A 565 -17.06 7.02 -33.79
C ALA A 565 -17.89 6.41 -32.64
N LYS A 566 -17.21 5.94 -31.58
CA LYS A 566 -17.83 5.31 -30.40
C LYS A 566 -17.36 5.94 -29.09
N ASN A 567 -18.21 5.95 -28.08
CA ASN A 567 -17.85 6.42 -26.73
C ASN A 567 -17.05 5.39 -25.90
N GLY A 568 -16.72 4.24 -26.47
CA GLY A 568 -15.85 3.24 -25.86
C GLY A 568 -14.36 3.65 -25.88
N PRO A 569 -13.48 2.90 -25.19
CA PRO A 569 -12.06 3.15 -25.13
C PRO A 569 -11.43 3.07 -26.51
N LEU A 570 -10.41 3.90 -26.72
CA LEU A 570 -9.60 3.88 -27.94
C LEU A 570 -8.64 2.69 -27.87
N ARG A 571 -8.83 1.69 -28.74
CA ARG A 571 -7.84 0.61 -28.89
C ARG A 571 -6.59 1.14 -29.59
N HIS A 572 -5.42 0.81 -29.06
CA HIS A 572 -4.14 1.15 -29.65
C HIS A 572 -3.22 -0.07 -29.62
N ASP A 573 -2.72 -0.49 -30.78
CA ASP A 573 -1.83 -1.66 -30.93
C ASP A 573 -0.33 -1.25 -30.90
N GLY A 574 0.00 -0.10 -30.29
CA GLY A 574 1.34 0.47 -30.22
C GLY A 574 1.58 1.31 -28.96
N GLN A 575 2.67 2.09 -28.94
CA GLN A 575 2.99 2.98 -27.82
C GLN A 575 1.94 4.07 -27.63
N VAL A 576 1.57 4.34 -26.37
CA VAL A 576 0.67 5.45 -26.01
C VAL A 576 1.31 6.77 -26.45
N PRO A 577 0.56 7.66 -27.14
CA PRO A 577 1.08 8.97 -27.48
C PRO A 577 1.55 9.75 -26.24
N PRO A 578 2.64 10.54 -26.34
CA PRO A 578 3.10 11.36 -25.22
C PRO A 578 2.03 12.38 -24.81
N LEU A 579 1.95 12.66 -23.51
CA LEU A 579 1.00 13.64 -22.98
C LEU A 579 1.43 15.07 -23.34
N THR A 580 0.47 15.89 -23.75
CA THR A 580 0.70 17.31 -23.95
C THR A 580 0.88 18.05 -22.62
N VAL A 581 1.40 19.28 -22.66
CA VAL A 581 1.53 20.12 -21.47
C VAL A 581 0.16 20.38 -20.79
N GLY A 582 -0.90 20.62 -21.56
CA GLY A 582 -2.26 20.76 -21.01
C GLY A 582 -2.78 19.49 -20.34
N MET A 583 -2.56 18.33 -20.97
CA MET A 583 -2.93 17.02 -20.38
C MET A 583 -2.15 16.74 -19.09
N LEU A 584 -0.86 17.05 -19.08
CA LEU A 584 -0.02 16.91 -17.89
C LEU A 584 -0.47 17.87 -16.78
N ALA A 585 -0.94 19.08 -17.14
CA ALA A 585 -1.49 20.01 -16.17
C ALA A 585 -2.81 19.50 -15.55
N VAL A 586 -3.66 18.80 -16.31
CA VAL A 586 -4.83 18.09 -15.77
C VAL A 586 -4.40 17.02 -14.77
N LEU A 587 -3.44 16.17 -15.16
CA LEU A 587 -2.92 15.10 -14.33
C LEU A 587 -2.32 15.63 -13.02
N ILE A 588 -1.41 16.61 -13.10
CA ILE A 588 -0.76 17.21 -11.93
C ILE A 588 -1.75 18.03 -11.08
N GLY A 589 -2.61 18.82 -11.72
CA GLY A 589 -3.58 19.67 -11.05
C GLY A 589 -4.56 18.86 -10.20
N SER A 590 -5.03 17.73 -10.72
CA SER A 590 -5.95 16.81 -10.04
C SER A 590 -5.43 16.27 -8.71
N LEU A 591 -4.10 16.25 -8.48
CA LEU A 591 -3.54 15.88 -7.19
C LEU A 591 -4.13 16.70 -6.04
N ASN A 592 -4.58 17.92 -6.30
CA ASN A 592 -5.17 18.79 -5.27
C ASN A 592 -6.56 18.35 -4.82
N HIS A 593 -7.24 17.41 -5.50
CA HIS A 593 -8.52 16.89 -5.01
C HIS A 593 -8.37 16.29 -3.62
N ASP A 594 -9.36 16.44 -2.73
CA ASP A 594 -9.26 15.93 -1.36
C ASP A 594 -9.09 14.39 -1.32
N ASN A 595 -9.64 13.68 -2.32
CA ASN A 595 -9.54 12.23 -2.50
C ASN A 595 -8.44 11.78 -3.49
N ALA A 596 -7.53 12.67 -3.90
CA ALA A 596 -6.51 12.32 -4.88
C ALA A 596 -5.50 11.29 -4.37
N HIS A 597 -4.99 10.46 -5.28
CA HIS A 597 -3.90 9.52 -5.05
C HIS A 597 -2.80 9.71 -6.09
N GLY A 598 -1.53 9.60 -5.69
CA GLY A 598 -0.38 9.80 -6.58
C GLY A 598 -0.08 8.67 -7.55
N TYR A 599 -0.80 7.54 -7.44
CA TYR A 599 -0.56 6.31 -8.20
C TYR A 599 -0.50 6.54 -9.73
N THR A 600 -1.49 7.25 -10.28
CA THR A 600 -1.58 7.53 -11.72
C THR A 600 -0.41 8.37 -12.22
N LEU A 601 -0.02 9.42 -11.48
CA LEU A 601 1.14 10.22 -11.86
C LEU A 601 2.40 9.36 -11.89
N LEU A 602 2.61 8.50 -10.89
CA LEU A 602 3.76 7.61 -10.82
C LEU A 602 3.76 6.56 -11.93
N ALA A 603 2.60 5.99 -12.24
CA ALA A 603 2.45 5.08 -13.38
C ALA A 603 2.83 5.79 -14.69
N ALA A 604 2.37 7.03 -14.90
CA ALA A 604 2.70 7.80 -16.09
C ALA A 604 4.19 8.16 -16.18
N VAL A 605 4.83 8.49 -15.04
CA VAL A 605 6.30 8.69 -14.95
C VAL A 605 7.06 7.41 -15.31
N ARG A 606 6.63 6.26 -14.77
CA ARG A 606 7.32 4.96 -14.96
C ARG A 606 7.09 4.35 -16.35
N ASN A 607 6.07 4.80 -17.07
CA ASN A 607 5.81 4.44 -18.47
C ASN A 607 6.34 5.51 -19.46
N ASP A 608 7.15 6.47 -18.99
CA ASP A 608 7.77 7.52 -19.80
C ASP A 608 6.80 8.31 -20.70
N LEU A 609 5.55 8.53 -20.23
CA LEU A 609 4.52 9.25 -21.00
C LEU A 609 4.82 10.75 -21.15
N PHE A 610 5.73 11.29 -20.34
CA PHE A 610 6.20 12.68 -20.40
C PHE A 610 7.57 12.81 -19.73
N GLY A 611 8.31 13.87 -20.09
CA GLY A 611 9.61 14.18 -19.51
C GLY A 611 9.62 15.44 -18.65
N ALA A 612 10.79 15.74 -18.08
CA ALA A 612 11.00 16.89 -17.19
C ALA A 612 10.66 18.23 -17.89
N ALA A 613 10.91 18.34 -19.20
CA ALA A 613 10.56 19.53 -19.96
C ALA A 613 9.04 19.81 -19.94
N GLY A 614 8.22 18.76 -20.04
CA GLY A 614 6.76 18.87 -19.94
C GLY A 614 6.31 19.27 -18.53
N VAL A 615 6.90 18.66 -17.50
CA VAL A 615 6.62 18.98 -16.09
C VAL A 615 6.91 20.45 -15.79
N ARG A 616 8.03 20.98 -16.29
CA ARG A 616 8.40 22.39 -16.13
C ARG A 616 7.30 23.32 -16.64
N LEU A 617 6.83 23.10 -17.88
CA LEU A 617 5.80 23.94 -18.49
C LEU A 617 4.45 23.77 -17.79
N ALA A 618 4.04 22.54 -17.47
CA ALA A 618 2.76 22.28 -16.82
C ALA A 618 2.69 22.91 -15.42
N VAL A 619 3.75 22.74 -14.61
CA VAL A 619 3.80 23.34 -13.26
C VAL A 619 3.89 24.86 -13.33
N ALA A 620 4.66 25.43 -14.27
CA ALA A 620 4.71 26.87 -14.44
C ALA A 620 3.32 27.47 -14.71
N ARG A 621 2.55 26.87 -15.64
CA ARG A 621 1.18 27.31 -15.96
C ARG A 621 0.21 27.10 -14.79
N LEU A 622 0.30 25.98 -14.08
CA LEU A 622 -0.54 25.72 -12.90
C LEU A 622 -0.27 26.72 -11.77
N LEU A 623 0.98 27.13 -11.55
CA LEU A 623 1.36 28.10 -10.52
C LEU A 623 0.86 29.53 -10.79
N GLU A 624 0.40 29.84 -11.99
CA GLU A 624 -0.31 31.09 -12.28
C GLU A 624 -1.69 31.15 -11.61
N SER A 625 -2.25 29.98 -11.24
CA SER A 625 -3.53 29.87 -10.55
C SER A 625 -3.37 29.87 -9.03
N THR A 626 -4.05 30.77 -8.33
CA THR A 626 -3.93 30.91 -6.86
C THR A 626 -4.44 29.72 -6.06
N ASP A 627 -5.34 28.94 -6.64
CA ASP A 627 -5.98 27.79 -5.99
C ASP A 627 -5.12 26.51 -6.08
N TYR A 628 -4.13 26.48 -6.98
CA TYR A 628 -3.22 25.35 -7.12
C TYR A 628 -2.14 25.35 -6.03
N SER A 629 -1.80 24.16 -5.53
CA SER A 629 -0.70 23.95 -4.59
C SER A 629 0.26 22.85 -5.05
N PRO A 630 1.59 23.08 -5.01
CA PRO A 630 2.59 22.05 -5.32
C PRO A 630 2.87 21.10 -4.15
N VAL A 631 2.19 21.22 -3.00
CA VAL A 631 2.47 20.47 -1.76
C VAL A 631 2.44 18.96 -1.97
N LYS A 632 1.41 18.44 -2.63
CA LYS A 632 1.27 16.99 -2.85
C LYS A 632 2.28 16.47 -3.86
N LEU A 633 2.60 17.25 -4.89
CA LEU A 633 3.65 16.91 -5.85
C LEU A 633 5.04 16.85 -5.18
N ALA A 634 5.35 17.82 -4.31
CA ALA A 634 6.55 17.79 -3.48
C ALA A 634 6.57 16.57 -2.52
N GLY A 635 5.40 16.18 -1.99
CA GLY A 635 5.25 14.97 -1.21
C GLY A 635 5.56 13.68 -1.97
N ILE A 636 5.17 13.61 -3.25
CA ILE A 636 5.51 12.47 -4.11
C ILE A 636 7.02 12.39 -4.35
N ILE A 637 7.69 13.52 -4.63
CA ILE A 637 9.16 13.55 -4.81
C ILE A 637 9.92 13.09 -3.54
N GLU A 638 9.37 13.36 -2.36
CA GLU A 638 9.90 12.87 -1.10
C GLU A 638 9.64 11.38 -0.87
N ALA A 639 8.45 10.88 -1.22
CA ALA A 639 8.09 9.49 -1.02
C ALA A 639 8.72 8.53 -2.04
N GLU A 640 8.94 8.99 -3.27
CA GLU A 640 9.28 8.14 -4.41
C GLU A 640 10.64 8.56 -5.01
N PRO A 641 11.75 7.89 -4.62
CA PRO A 641 13.09 8.21 -5.10
C PRO A 641 13.23 8.25 -6.62
N ASP A 642 12.60 7.31 -7.32
CA ASP A 642 12.76 7.07 -8.76
C ASP A 642 11.96 8.05 -9.64
N ALA A 643 11.13 8.90 -9.03
CA ALA A 643 10.32 9.90 -9.72
C ALA A 643 11.05 11.24 -9.90
N ILE A 644 12.13 11.49 -9.16
CA ILE A 644 12.80 12.79 -9.16
C ILE A 644 13.40 13.15 -10.52
N ALA A 645 13.89 12.16 -11.29
CA ALA A 645 14.44 12.37 -12.63
C ALA A 645 13.47 13.10 -13.58
N THR A 646 12.17 12.88 -13.41
CA THR A 646 11.12 13.52 -14.20
C THR A 646 10.50 14.73 -13.49
N LEU A 647 10.33 14.66 -12.15
CA LEU A 647 9.52 15.62 -11.39
C LEU A 647 10.31 16.77 -10.75
N TRP A 648 11.66 16.76 -10.75
CA TRP A 648 12.47 17.85 -10.20
C TRP A 648 12.08 19.27 -10.66
N PRO A 649 11.58 19.52 -11.90
CA PRO A 649 11.22 20.87 -12.34
C PRO A 649 10.12 21.49 -11.49
N ALA A 650 9.26 20.67 -10.86
CA ALA A 650 8.24 21.14 -9.95
C ALA A 650 8.82 21.90 -8.76
N LEU A 651 10.00 21.49 -8.27
CA LEU A 651 10.69 22.17 -7.17
C LEU A 651 11.27 23.51 -7.63
N VAL A 652 11.94 23.50 -8.78
CA VAL A 652 12.60 24.69 -9.35
C VAL A 652 11.57 25.76 -9.73
N GLU A 653 10.51 25.39 -10.44
CA GLU A 653 9.45 26.33 -10.83
C GLU A 653 8.69 26.90 -9.63
N SER A 654 8.42 26.08 -8.61
CA SER A 654 7.80 26.53 -7.38
C SER A 654 8.65 27.57 -6.65
N ILE A 655 9.97 27.36 -6.58
CA ILE A 655 10.90 28.33 -5.97
C ILE A 655 10.97 29.60 -6.80
N ARG A 656 11.06 29.48 -8.13
CA ARG A 656 11.07 30.62 -9.07
C ARG A 656 9.82 31.50 -8.93
N VAL A 657 8.63 30.90 -8.85
CA VAL A 657 7.38 31.69 -8.71
C VAL A 657 7.26 32.30 -7.32
N ALA A 658 7.71 31.59 -6.28
CA ALA A 658 7.66 32.09 -4.91
C ALA A 658 8.49 33.37 -4.69
N THR A 659 9.48 33.66 -5.55
CA THR A 659 10.30 34.88 -5.45
C THR A 659 9.60 36.11 -5.97
N SER A 660 8.70 35.96 -6.95
CA SER A 660 7.89 37.06 -7.46
C SER A 660 6.85 37.53 -6.44
N ALA A 661 6.54 36.71 -5.41
CA ALA A 661 5.62 37.06 -4.35
C ALA A 661 6.27 37.97 -3.28
N SER A 662 5.55 39.02 -2.88
CA SER A 662 5.95 39.95 -1.81
C SER A 662 6.11 39.25 -0.45
N ALA A 663 5.28 38.24 -0.19
CA ALA A 663 5.39 37.34 0.95
C ALA A 663 5.54 35.88 0.46
N PRO A 664 6.40 35.06 1.09
CA PRO A 664 6.54 33.65 0.74
C PRO A 664 5.20 32.90 0.82
N PRO A 665 4.80 32.14 -0.22
CA PRO A 665 3.61 31.32 -0.18
C PRO A 665 3.67 30.28 0.94
N ARG A 666 2.52 29.96 1.55
CA ARG A 666 2.44 28.97 2.64
C ARG A 666 3.01 27.60 2.25
N TRP A 667 2.86 27.21 0.99
CA TRP A 667 3.36 25.94 0.47
C TRP A 667 4.87 25.90 0.26
N LEU A 668 5.58 27.05 0.22
CA LEU A 668 7.01 27.10 -0.09
C LEU A 668 7.85 26.27 0.88
N ASN A 669 7.48 26.28 2.16
CA ASN A 669 8.20 25.53 3.20
C ASN A 669 8.26 24.03 2.88
N ARG A 670 7.15 23.46 2.36
CA ARG A 670 7.05 22.04 1.98
C ARG A 670 7.89 21.70 0.76
N VAL A 671 7.93 22.61 -0.22
CA VAL A 671 8.76 22.47 -1.42
C VAL A 671 10.25 22.48 -1.06
N LEU A 672 10.66 23.40 -0.19
CA LEU A 672 12.03 23.47 0.31
C LEU A 672 12.42 22.23 1.11
N ASP A 673 11.50 21.64 1.88
CA ASP A 673 11.75 20.37 2.58
C ASP A 673 12.04 19.21 1.63
N ALA A 674 11.29 19.11 0.53
CA ALA A 674 11.50 18.09 -0.48
C ALA A 674 12.82 18.33 -1.25
N ALA A 675 13.11 19.58 -1.60
CA ALA A 675 14.36 19.95 -2.27
C ALA A 675 15.59 19.68 -1.38
N LEU A 676 15.52 20.03 -0.08
CA LEU A 676 16.60 19.75 0.88
C LEU A 676 16.82 18.26 1.07
N LEU A 677 15.75 17.48 1.18
CA LEU A 677 15.85 16.02 1.29
C LEU A 677 16.59 15.41 0.10
N ARG A 678 16.43 15.99 -1.09
CA ARG A 678 16.99 15.47 -2.34
C ARG A 678 18.20 16.27 -2.84
N ALA A 679 18.75 17.16 -2.03
CA ALA A 679 19.75 18.14 -2.47
C ALA A 679 21.02 17.48 -3.03
N GLN A 680 21.52 16.41 -2.40
CA GLN A 680 22.70 15.69 -2.88
C GLN A 680 22.49 15.11 -4.28
N VAL A 681 21.35 14.45 -4.52
CA VAL A 681 20.99 13.87 -5.83
C VAL A 681 20.80 14.97 -6.88
N LEU A 682 20.10 16.05 -6.52
CA LEU A 682 19.84 17.19 -7.43
C LEU A 682 21.16 17.88 -7.84
N ARG A 683 22.08 18.07 -6.90
CA ARG A 683 23.43 18.59 -7.19
C ARG A 683 24.20 17.64 -8.11
N ALA A 684 24.20 16.35 -7.78
CA ALA A 684 24.94 15.36 -8.56
C ALA A 684 24.38 15.19 -9.98
N ALA A 685 23.07 15.41 -10.18
CA ALA A 685 22.45 15.46 -11.51
C ALA A 685 22.81 16.72 -12.29
N ALA A 686 22.89 17.87 -11.61
CA ALA A 686 23.37 19.11 -12.22
C ALA A 686 24.84 19.02 -12.67
N GLU A 687 25.72 18.46 -11.82
CA GLU A 687 27.13 18.22 -12.15
C GLU A 687 27.32 17.26 -13.33
N ARG A 688 26.41 16.28 -13.48
CA ARG A 688 26.36 15.35 -14.63
C ARG A 688 25.68 15.94 -15.88
N GLY A 689 25.18 17.18 -15.83
CA GLY A 689 24.49 17.83 -16.95
C GLY A 689 23.09 17.30 -17.26
N LEU A 690 22.50 16.52 -16.34
CA LEU A 690 21.14 15.97 -16.46
C LEU A 690 20.06 16.99 -16.11
N ILE A 691 20.42 17.99 -15.31
CA ILE A 691 19.61 19.21 -15.10
C ILE A 691 20.21 20.32 -15.99
N PRO A 692 19.40 20.96 -16.87
CA PRO A 692 19.85 22.09 -17.68
C PRO A 692 20.47 23.21 -16.85
N ALA A 693 21.49 23.90 -17.37
CA ALA A 693 22.29 24.88 -16.62
C ALA A 693 21.45 26.05 -16.05
N ASP A 694 20.43 26.50 -16.78
CA ASP A 694 19.48 27.53 -16.35
C ASP A 694 18.64 27.08 -15.13
N ALA A 695 18.23 25.81 -15.11
CA ALA A 695 17.52 25.22 -13.99
C ALA A 695 18.45 24.87 -12.82
N ALA A 696 19.67 24.42 -13.10
CA ALA A 696 20.71 24.13 -12.11
C ALA A 696 21.17 25.38 -11.34
N ALA A 697 20.93 26.57 -11.88
CA ALA A 697 21.11 27.84 -11.16
C ALA A 697 20.00 28.12 -10.12
N TRP A 698 18.94 27.30 -10.09
CA TRP A 698 17.77 27.47 -9.20
C TRP A 698 17.22 28.90 -9.18
N PRO A 699 16.63 29.38 -10.29
CA PRO A 699 16.17 30.76 -10.43
C PRO A 699 15.37 31.24 -9.21
N GLY A 700 15.83 32.33 -8.60
CA GLY A 700 15.21 32.94 -7.42
C GLY A 700 15.62 32.36 -6.06
N LEU A 701 16.33 31.23 -6.00
CA LEU A 701 16.81 30.69 -4.72
C LEU A 701 17.76 31.67 -4.01
N ALA A 702 18.65 32.33 -4.76
CA ALA A 702 19.55 33.36 -4.23
C ALA A 702 18.77 34.54 -3.62
N ASP A 703 17.74 35.03 -4.31
CA ASP A 703 16.89 36.13 -3.84
C ASP A 703 16.17 35.75 -2.54
N LEU A 704 15.57 34.56 -2.48
CA LEU A 704 14.91 34.06 -1.27
C LEU A 704 15.89 33.91 -0.10
N ALA A 705 17.09 33.39 -0.35
CA ALA A 705 18.14 33.26 0.66
C ALA A 705 18.62 34.63 1.19
N GLY A 706 18.65 35.65 0.32
CA GLY A 706 19.04 37.03 0.63
C GLY A 706 17.98 37.85 1.39
N ARG A 707 16.71 37.43 1.40
CA ARG A 707 15.66 38.14 2.14
C ARG A 707 15.94 38.14 3.65
N LYS A 708 15.74 39.31 4.27
CA LYS A 708 15.81 39.48 5.74
C LYS A 708 14.60 38.83 6.40
N GLY A 709 14.82 38.13 7.51
CA GLY A 709 13.75 37.49 8.29
C GLY A 709 14.15 36.15 8.89
N SER A 710 13.39 35.71 9.89
CA SER A 710 13.57 34.45 10.65
C SER A 710 12.56 33.36 10.27
N GLN A 711 11.74 33.60 9.24
CA GLN A 711 10.76 32.62 8.75
C GLN A 711 11.47 31.33 8.33
N ALA A 712 10.86 30.18 8.64
CA ALA A 712 11.45 28.86 8.37
C ALA A 712 11.80 28.66 6.89
N ALA A 713 10.95 29.12 5.97
CA ALA A 713 11.19 29.03 4.54
C ALA A 713 12.46 29.79 4.11
N LEU A 714 12.75 30.96 4.69
CA LEU A 714 13.96 31.73 4.36
C LEU A 714 15.23 31.05 4.89
N ARG A 715 15.17 30.43 6.08
CA ARG A 715 16.29 29.63 6.60
C ARG A 715 16.57 28.43 5.71
N LYS A 716 15.53 27.68 5.33
CA LYS A 716 15.65 26.53 4.44
C LYS A 716 16.14 26.90 3.05
N ALA A 717 15.75 28.06 2.52
CA ALA A 717 16.30 28.57 1.25
C ALA A 717 17.82 28.80 1.34
N ARG A 718 18.33 29.34 2.47
CA ARG A 718 19.78 29.49 2.69
C ARG A 718 20.47 28.14 2.80
N GLU A 719 19.90 27.20 3.55
CA GLU A 719 20.41 25.83 3.69
C GLU A 719 20.46 25.12 2.33
N LEU A 720 19.39 25.24 1.53
CA LEU A 720 19.29 24.61 0.21
C LEU A 720 20.32 25.18 -0.75
N ARG A 721 20.53 26.51 -0.74
CA ARG A 721 21.56 27.17 -1.55
C ARG A 721 22.95 26.60 -1.25
N VAL A 722 23.28 26.40 0.03
CA VAL A 722 24.55 25.78 0.43
C VAL A 722 24.62 24.32 -0.03
N ALA A 723 23.57 23.53 0.20
CA ALA A 723 23.55 22.12 -0.13
C ALA A 723 23.71 21.83 -1.63
N LEU A 724 23.15 22.70 -2.48
CA LEU A 724 23.24 22.58 -3.94
C LEU A 724 24.54 23.16 -4.53
N GLY A 725 25.34 23.89 -3.75
CA GLY A 725 26.57 24.52 -4.24
C GLY A 725 26.35 25.67 -5.24
N VAL A 726 25.15 26.25 -5.28
CA VAL A 726 24.81 27.37 -6.19
C VAL A 726 25.52 28.65 -5.70
N ARG A 727 26.52 29.12 -6.45
CA ARG A 727 27.25 30.38 -6.20
C ARG A 727 26.54 31.56 -6.88
N GLU A 728 26.79 32.78 -6.40
CA GLU A 728 26.26 34.04 -6.94
C GLU A 728 26.52 34.23 -8.44
#